data_AF-A0A2H0DT43-F1
#
_entry.id   AF-A0A2H0DT43-F1
#
_cell.length_a   1.000
_cell.length_b   1.000
_cell.length_c   1.000
_cell.angle_alpha   90.00
_cell.angle_beta   90.00
_cell.angle_gamma   90.00
#
_symmetry.space_group_name_H-M   'P 1'
#
loop_
_entity.id
_entity.type
_entity.pdbx_description
1 polymer ?
#
loop_
_entity_poly.entity_id
_entity_poly.type
_entity_poly.pdbx_seq_one_letter_code
_entity_poly.pdbx_strand_id
1 'polypeptide(L)'
;MLNKNFTLYVDESGSFSETARDQDERIAWGSEHDFPSQFGGILAPNFLTWPAAEKIMEKAREAAGLASGAEVHATDLKRDRHKDYLSLVRSVFQSLKAAKIRAVRFSNSKKVTYADRKSAMVNLLAELSLSCLESLSHSTKGKIWISVKYSDAVYGKKLPGKTGLIFGEEDLVSLVSKRIHLSAQRRGIDARNLRWGLNTVERGSAKRDPRLQICDIVSNVSVRDFGGIKADPELHAEVTKMMEDWCFEHRDPGLIEDIAIAVESGNIANALILLSENQSKRSVLSKRDWNRVFKTILEGLKRESGRYLRSLINPVIEHIEFLIESRTSLKVGSRMCSWLISNVFKELRGAVPDDILNIATFNLRRLELTAANHTGDVKDAARILELLGRLSEETVPSLEILPSILEAEIGRAVYLNDLLDFESAEKILDRAEALYAPLYAHLLRIHPTAGSDILGKILGTRLQSGTGLILQKKGSPKRTRKDSDGALTTFKARFDIQRQHQYRAHFEACCGDYETARRHLALSNPLMNGKDPSHRNIIRTLEEIEDEEVFKWNLMHWLRLGATAIRNGDRGEADEFVRTIIESDSMLEHPLLRRKDIKEYPAHGIRRSVAVIFAYSGDDKRLNGSLQNLRLLVPKYGAKEALLCVVIAGHLETAGLKYLTSAVSARKILDDREGAAALIRDFRKREKTISKPIDSVFTDWLNIINTKTTKSPQEYSRTLIEAAKIIPN
;
A
#
# COMPACT_ATOMS: atom_id res chain seq x y z
N MET A 1 -20.28 20.11 -25.84
CA MET A 1 -19.21 20.95 -25.27
C MET A 1 -17.89 20.32 -25.64
N LEU A 2 -16.95 21.08 -26.21
CA LEU A 2 -15.64 20.56 -26.63
C LEU A 2 -14.77 20.27 -25.40
N ASN A 3 -14.14 19.10 -25.35
CA ASN A 3 -13.10 18.77 -24.37
C ASN A 3 -11.82 19.52 -24.75
N LYS A 4 -11.16 20.14 -23.77
CA LYS A 4 -9.83 20.72 -23.94
C LYS A 4 -8.80 19.86 -23.22
N ASN A 5 -7.78 19.43 -23.96
CA ASN A 5 -6.71 18.59 -23.43
C ASN A 5 -5.45 19.43 -23.21
N PHE A 6 -4.74 19.13 -22.15
CA PHE A 6 -3.44 19.70 -21.81
C PHE A 6 -2.48 18.57 -21.46
N THR A 7 -1.19 18.80 -21.63
CA THR A 7 -0.15 17.87 -21.16
C THR A 7 0.78 18.59 -20.20
N LEU A 8 0.91 18.05 -18.99
CA LEU A 8 1.83 18.47 -17.97
C LEU A 8 3.08 17.59 -18.03
N TYR A 9 4.21 18.19 -18.38
CA TYR A 9 5.52 17.55 -18.32
C TYR A 9 6.24 18.04 -17.08
N VAL A 10 6.80 17.16 -16.26
CA VAL A 10 7.46 17.56 -15.00
C VAL A 10 8.72 16.75 -14.76
N ASP A 11 9.68 17.41 -14.11
CA ASP A 11 10.88 16.80 -13.57
C ASP A 11 11.06 17.24 -12.11
N GLU A 12 11.64 16.36 -11.30
CA GLU A 12 11.80 16.63 -9.89
C GLU A 12 13.13 17.33 -9.60
N SER A 13 13.15 18.14 -8.55
CA SER A 13 14.39 18.60 -7.96
C SER A 13 14.26 18.73 -6.45
N GLY A 14 15.40 18.66 -5.76
CA GLY A 14 15.50 18.86 -4.32
C GLY A 14 15.82 17.62 -3.50
N SER A 15 15.76 17.75 -2.18
CA SER A 15 16.07 16.67 -1.26
C SER A 15 14.80 16.09 -0.66
N PHE A 16 14.36 14.95 -1.18
CA PHE A 16 13.19 14.22 -0.71
C PHE A 16 13.46 13.47 0.61
N SER A 17 14.33 14.02 1.47
CA SER A 17 14.71 13.47 2.78
C SER A 17 13.50 13.36 3.73
N GLU A 18 12.47 14.17 3.52
CA GLU A 18 11.15 14.16 4.17
C GLU A 18 10.39 12.84 3.99
N THR A 19 10.79 12.01 3.02
CA THR A 19 10.13 10.74 2.64
C THR A 19 10.83 9.49 3.16
N ALA A 20 11.92 9.67 3.91
CA ALA A 20 12.71 8.57 4.49
C ALA A 20 11.92 7.86 5.60
N ARG A 21 11.81 6.53 5.47
CA ARG A 21 11.11 5.63 6.40
C ARG A 21 11.88 5.46 7.72
N ASP A 22 13.20 5.62 7.69
CA ASP A 22 14.10 5.34 8.81
C ASP A 22 14.83 6.61 9.28
N GLN A 23 15.04 6.71 10.60
CA GLN A 23 15.83 7.75 11.23
C GLN A 23 17.30 7.66 10.80
N ASP A 24 17.83 6.46 10.56
CA ASP A 24 19.20 6.26 10.06
C ASP A 24 19.37 6.75 8.61
N GLU A 25 18.33 6.59 7.78
CA GLU A 25 18.30 7.13 6.40
C GLU A 25 18.26 8.66 6.42
N ARG A 26 17.53 9.29 7.37
CA ARG A 26 17.55 10.75 7.57
C ARG A 26 18.89 11.26 8.08
N ILE A 27 19.53 10.55 9.02
CA ILE A 27 20.82 10.91 9.59
C ILE A 27 21.94 10.77 8.55
N ALA A 28 21.92 9.69 7.75
CA ALA A 28 22.90 9.45 6.69
C ALA A 28 22.87 10.51 5.58
N TRP A 29 21.74 11.21 5.40
CA TRP A 29 21.58 12.27 4.40
C TRP A 29 22.09 13.64 4.87
N GLY A 30 22.40 13.80 6.16
CA GLY A 30 23.05 14.99 6.72
C GLY A 30 22.22 16.28 6.64
N SER A 31 22.68 17.30 7.37
CA SER A 31 22.11 18.65 7.39
C SER A 31 22.44 19.51 6.15
N GLU A 32 23.13 18.95 5.16
CA GLU A 32 23.56 19.67 3.93
C GLU A 32 22.46 19.78 2.86
N HIS A 33 21.32 19.13 3.09
CA HIS A 33 20.21 19.02 2.14
C HIS A 33 18.93 19.63 2.71
N ASP A 34 18.95 20.95 2.90
CA ASP A 34 17.84 21.75 3.45
C ASP A 34 16.87 22.28 2.38
N PHE A 35 16.78 21.62 1.22
CA PHE A 35 15.93 22.10 0.12
C PHE A 35 14.66 21.26 -0.04
N PRO A 36 13.46 21.88 -0.02
CA PRO A 36 12.20 21.15 -0.09
C PRO A 36 12.05 20.32 -1.37
N SER A 37 11.32 19.22 -1.26
CA SER A 37 10.89 18.42 -2.42
C SER A 37 10.13 19.31 -3.41
N GLN A 38 10.49 19.34 -4.70
CA GLN A 38 9.78 20.13 -5.69
C GLN A 38 9.67 19.46 -7.07
N PHE A 39 8.65 19.88 -7.82
CA PHE A 39 8.52 19.63 -9.26
C PHE A 39 8.63 20.94 -10.03
N GLY A 40 9.38 20.91 -11.12
CA GLY A 40 9.38 21.96 -12.12
C GLY A 40 9.10 21.38 -13.50
N GLY A 41 8.40 22.12 -14.34
CA GLY A 41 7.98 21.58 -15.62
C GLY A 41 7.24 22.56 -16.50
N ILE A 42 6.54 22.01 -17.49
CA ILE A 42 5.79 22.77 -18.48
C ILE A 42 4.38 22.23 -18.67
N LEU A 43 3.42 23.13 -18.86
CA LEU A 43 2.03 22.83 -19.20
C LEU A 43 1.73 23.33 -20.61
N ALA A 44 1.52 22.40 -21.53
CA ALA A 44 1.24 22.69 -22.93
C ALA A 44 -0.26 22.49 -23.25
N PRO A 45 -0.87 23.35 -24.08
CA PRO A 45 -2.17 23.05 -24.68
C PRO A 45 -2.00 21.89 -25.67
N ASN A 46 -2.76 20.82 -25.47
CA ASN A 46 -2.53 19.51 -26.10
C ASN A 46 -1.12 18.96 -25.80
N PHE A 47 -0.51 18.29 -26.77
CA PHE A 47 0.77 17.60 -26.63
C PHE A 47 1.90 18.39 -27.30
N LEU A 48 2.99 18.64 -26.57
CA LEU A 48 4.24 19.12 -27.16
C LEU A 48 4.91 17.98 -27.93
N THR A 49 5.02 18.11 -29.26
CA THR A 49 5.64 17.08 -30.10
C THR A 49 7.15 17.03 -29.88
N TRP A 50 7.74 15.86 -30.12
CA TRP A 50 9.18 15.67 -30.02
C TRP A 50 9.98 16.67 -30.87
N PRO A 51 9.67 16.88 -32.16
CA PRO A 51 10.45 17.81 -32.99
C PRO A 51 10.32 19.26 -32.53
N ALA A 52 9.17 19.64 -31.98
CA ALA A 52 8.97 20.99 -31.45
C ALA A 52 9.81 21.21 -30.17
N ALA A 53 9.87 20.22 -29.28
CA ALA A 53 10.71 20.27 -28.10
C ALA A 53 12.21 20.27 -28.46
N GLU A 54 12.63 19.45 -29.42
CA GLU A 54 14.03 19.41 -29.88
C GLU A 54 14.45 20.75 -30.46
N LYS A 55 13.58 21.41 -31.25
CA LYS A 55 13.84 22.76 -31.78
C LYS A 55 14.05 23.81 -30.68
N ILE A 56 13.34 23.69 -29.55
CA ILE A 56 13.55 24.57 -28.38
C ILE A 56 14.93 24.28 -27.77
N MET A 57 15.28 23.00 -27.59
CA MET A 57 16.56 22.59 -27.02
C MET A 57 17.75 22.92 -27.92
N GLU A 58 17.65 22.77 -29.24
CA GLU A 58 18.70 23.15 -30.19
C GLU A 58 19.01 24.65 -30.11
N LYS A 59 17.98 25.51 -30.11
CA LYS A 59 18.15 26.96 -29.91
C LYS A 59 18.76 27.29 -28.56
N ALA A 60 18.45 26.53 -27.52
CA ALA A 60 19.02 26.73 -26.19
C ALA A 60 20.49 26.30 -26.12
N ARG A 61 20.84 25.18 -26.76
CA ARG A 61 22.23 24.71 -26.89
C ARG A 61 23.07 25.70 -27.69
N GLU A 62 22.55 26.20 -28.81
CA GLU A 62 23.22 27.21 -29.64
C GLU A 62 23.49 28.49 -28.84
N ALA A 63 22.48 29.01 -28.12
CA ALA A 63 22.64 30.19 -27.27
C ALA A 63 23.68 30.01 -26.15
N ALA A 64 23.87 28.78 -25.68
CA ALA A 64 24.83 28.42 -24.64
C ALA A 64 26.22 27.98 -25.19
N GLY A 65 26.42 28.04 -26.52
CA GLY A 65 27.66 27.57 -27.15
C GLY A 65 27.92 26.08 -26.94
N LEU A 66 26.87 25.26 -26.87
CA LEU A 66 26.93 23.81 -26.75
C LEU A 66 26.77 23.15 -28.12
N ALA A 67 27.43 22.01 -28.33
CA ALA A 67 27.28 21.24 -29.56
C ALA A 67 25.84 20.73 -29.74
N SER A 68 25.40 20.60 -30.99
CA SER A 68 24.09 20.00 -31.29
C SER A 68 24.03 18.58 -30.74
N GLY A 69 22.90 18.21 -30.15
CA GLY A 69 22.69 16.92 -29.50
C GLY A 69 23.47 16.69 -28.20
N ALA A 70 24.21 17.68 -27.69
CA ALA A 70 24.89 17.53 -26.40
C ALA A 70 23.88 17.27 -25.26
N GLU A 71 24.22 16.33 -24.37
CA GLU A 71 23.46 16.08 -23.15
C GLU A 71 23.55 17.32 -22.26
N VAL A 72 22.39 17.87 -21.88
CA VAL A 72 22.30 19.05 -21.03
C VAL A 72 21.82 18.58 -19.66
N HIS A 73 22.66 18.77 -18.65
CA HIS A 73 22.28 18.60 -17.25
C HIS A 73 22.45 19.95 -16.55
N ALA A 74 21.33 20.59 -16.20
CA ALA A 74 21.32 21.99 -15.77
C ALA A 74 22.20 22.24 -14.54
N THR A 75 22.32 21.25 -13.65
CA THR A 75 23.15 21.32 -12.44
C THR A 75 24.64 21.42 -12.74
N ASP A 76 25.15 20.64 -13.70
CA ASP A 76 26.57 20.65 -14.06
C ASP A 76 26.93 21.94 -14.80
N LEU A 77 26.07 22.36 -15.73
CA LEU A 77 26.28 23.61 -16.48
C LEU A 77 26.28 24.83 -15.55
N LYS A 78 25.39 24.86 -14.55
CA LYS A 78 25.34 25.93 -13.54
C LYS A 78 26.61 26.00 -12.69
N ARG A 79 27.20 24.86 -12.33
CA ARG A 79 28.42 24.77 -11.52
C ARG A 79 29.67 25.15 -12.32
N ASP A 80 29.79 24.62 -13.52
CA ASP A 80 31.05 24.62 -14.27
C ASP A 80 31.10 25.75 -15.33
N ARG A 81 29.95 26.19 -15.85
CA ARG A 81 29.81 27.16 -16.95
C ARG A 81 28.62 28.11 -16.75
N HIS A 82 28.61 28.84 -15.63
CA HIS A 82 27.45 29.61 -15.18
C HIS A 82 26.90 30.61 -16.22
N LYS A 83 27.75 31.30 -16.99
CA LYS A 83 27.28 32.22 -18.05
C LYS A 83 26.50 31.49 -19.15
N ASP A 84 26.96 30.31 -19.54
CA ASP A 84 26.31 29.50 -20.58
C ASP A 84 24.99 28.93 -20.06
N TYR A 85 24.93 28.59 -18.77
CA TYR A 85 23.68 28.25 -18.08
C TYR A 85 22.65 29.39 -18.16
N LEU A 86 23.04 30.65 -17.90
CA LEU A 86 22.13 31.79 -18.00
C LEU A 86 21.60 31.99 -19.43
N SER A 87 22.47 31.87 -20.45
CA SER A 87 22.07 31.95 -21.86
C SER A 87 21.11 30.83 -22.25
N LEU A 88 21.37 29.61 -21.77
CA LEU A 88 20.50 28.44 -21.98
C LEU A 88 19.10 28.69 -21.39
N VAL A 89 19.03 29.13 -20.13
CA VAL A 89 17.77 29.44 -19.44
C VAL A 89 16.99 30.51 -20.18
N ARG A 90 17.64 31.61 -20.57
CA ARG A 90 17.00 32.71 -21.31
C ARG A 90 16.38 32.22 -22.62
N SER A 91 17.11 31.42 -23.40
CA SER A 91 16.64 30.87 -24.68
C SER A 91 15.44 29.92 -24.50
N VAL A 92 15.46 29.07 -23.46
CA VAL A 92 14.32 28.20 -23.14
C VAL A 92 13.08 29.00 -22.79
N PHE A 93 13.16 29.95 -21.84
CA PHE A 93 11.99 30.71 -21.40
C PHE A 93 11.42 31.60 -22.52
N GLN A 94 12.26 32.20 -23.36
CA GLN A 94 11.79 32.94 -24.55
C GLN A 94 11.06 32.02 -25.54
N SER A 95 11.58 30.81 -25.76
CA SER A 95 10.95 29.82 -26.63
C SER A 95 9.60 29.32 -26.09
N LEU A 96 9.51 29.09 -24.77
CA LEU A 96 8.26 28.72 -24.10
C LEU A 96 7.19 29.82 -24.25
N LYS A 97 7.59 31.08 -24.04
CA LYS A 97 6.73 32.26 -24.22
C LYS A 97 6.20 32.36 -25.65
N ALA A 98 7.08 32.22 -26.65
CA ALA A 98 6.70 32.24 -28.06
C ALA A 98 5.74 31.09 -28.43
N ALA A 99 5.93 29.91 -27.84
CA ALA A 99 5.06 28.75 -28.05
C ALA A 99 3.76 28.77 -27.21
N LYS A 100 3.55 29.79 -26.38
CA LYS A 100 2.43 29.88 -25.41
C LYS A 100 2.37 28.66 -24.47
N ILE A 101 3.54 28.12 -24.12
CA ILE A 101 3.70 27.04 -23.15
C ILE A 101 3.98 27.67 -21.79
N ARG A 102 3.32 27.17 -20.74
CA ARG A 102 3.47 27.71 -19.39
C ARG A 102 4.53 26.93 -18.65
N ALA A 103 5.45 27.61 -17.98
CA ALA A 103 6.33 27.00 -17.01
C ALA A 103 5.57 26.87 -15.67
N VAL A 104 5.73 25.74 -15.00
CA VAL A 104 5.01 25.40 -13.76
C VAL A 104 6.00 24.94 -12.70
N ARG A 105 5.78 25.36 -11.45
CA ARG A 105 6.51 24.91 -10.27
C ARG A 105 5.54 24.45 -9.20
N PHE A 106 5.89 23.39 -8.49
CA PHE A 106 5.25 23.00 -7.25
C PHE A 106 6.33 22.70 -6.20
N SER A 107 6.32 23.39 -5.07
CA SER A 107 7.32 23.22 -4.00
C SER A 107 6.69 22.72 -2.70
N ASN A 108 7.38 21.86 -1.96
CA ASN A 108 7.02 21.41 -0.61
C ASN A 108 7.83 22.16 0.46
N SER A 109 7.89 23.48 0.42
CA SER A 109 8.67 24.30 1.37
C SER A 109 8.29 24.05 2.82
N LYS A 110 7.05 23.61 3.05
CA LYS A 110 6.52 23.25 4.36
C LYS A 110 6.90 21.86 4.85
N LYS A 111 7.67 21.10 4.06
CA LYS A 111 8.27 19.80 4.42
C LYS A 111 7.26 18.72 4.80
N VAL A 112 6.13 18.66 4.09
CA VAL A 112 5.09 17.63 4.31
C VAL A 112 5.66 16.25 4.03
N THR A 113 5.63 15.39 5.03
CA THR A 113 6.17 14.04 4.94
C THR A 113 5.11 13.03 4.53
N TYR A 114 5.41 12.22 3.53
CA TYR A 114 4.63 11.04 3.19
C TYR A 114 5.43 9.81 3.63
N ALA A 115 4.74 8.85 4.25
CA ALA A 115 5.36 7.69 4.92
C ALA A 115 6.39 6.94 4.06
N ASP A 116 6.28 7.01 2.73
CA ASP A 116 7.27 6.50 1.80
C ASP A 116 7.35 7.29 0.49
N ARG A 117 8.39 6.99 -0.30
CA ARG A 117 8.69 7.62 -1.60
C ARG A 117 7.56 7.46 -2.62
N LYS A 118 6.92 6.28 -2.66
CA LYS A 118 5.82 5.97 -3.58
C LYS A 118 4.61 6.86 -3.29
N SER A 119 4.25 6.94 -2.03
CA SER A 119 3.18 7.80 -1.52
C SER A 119 3.53 9.27 -1.77
N ALA A 120 4.77 9.70 -1.54
CA ALA A 120 5.19 11.07 -1.79
C ALA A 120 5.00 11.47 -3.26
N MET A 121 5.52 10.66 -4.19
CA MET A 121 5.38 10.89 -5.63
C MET A 121 3.91 11.01 -6.05
N VAL A 122 3.06 10.04 -5.64
CA VAL A 122 1.62 10.06 -5.94
C VAL A 122 0.93 11.30 -5.39
N ASN A 123 1.26 11.69 -4.15
CA ASN A 123 0.64 12.85 -3.51
C ASN A 123 1.08 14.16 -4.15
N LEU A 124 2.37 14.36 -4.35
CA LEU A 124 2.92 15.59 -4.92
C LEU A 124 2.47 15.77 -6.39
N LEU A 125 2.47 14.71 -7.19
CA LEU A 125 1.91 14.75 -8.55
C LEU A 125 0.40 15.07 -8.54
N ALA A 126 -0.35 14.50 -7.60
CA ALA A 126 -1.77 14.80 -7.46
C ALA A 126 -2.02 16.27 -7.07
N GLU A 127 -1.30 16.81 -6.10
CA GLU A 127 -1.43 18.20 -5.67
C GLU A 127 -1.04 19.19 -6.76
N LEU A 128 0.06 18.93 -7.50
CA LEU A 128 0.44 19.74 -8.66
C LEU A 128 -0.61 19.67 -9.77
N SER A 129 -1.05 18.46 -10.12
CA SER A 129 -2.06 18.26 -11.18
C SER A 129 -3.37 18.96 -10.82
N LEU A 130 -3.82 18.84 -9.57
CA LEU A 130 -5.01 19.52 -9.06
C LEU A 130 -4.87 21.04 -9.13
N SER A 131 -3.72 21.58 -8.73
CA SER A 131 -3.46 23.03 -8.78
C SER A 131 -3.48 23.54 -10.23
N CYS A 132 -2.92 22.79 -11.17
CA CYS A 132 -3.04 23.07 -12.61
C CYS A 132 -4.49 23.03 -13.10
N LEU A 133 -5.26 22.01 -12.70
CA LEU A 133 -6.67 21.86 -13.09
C LEU A 133 -7.52 23.04 -12.58
N GLU A 134 -7.29 23.47 -11.34
CA GLU A 134 -7.94 24.64 -10.75
C GLU A 134 -7.61 25.92 -11.52
N SER A 135 -6.33 26.23 -11.75
CA SER A 135 -5.93 27.42 -12.51
C SER A 135 -6.46 27.41 -13.95
N LEU A 136 -6.50 26.24 -14.59
CA LEU A 136 -7.12 26.08 -15.90
C LEU A 136 -8.63 26.30 -15.86
N SER A 137 -9.32 25.83 -14.81
CA SER A 137 -10.78 25.97 -14.70
C SER A 137 -11.25 27.43 -14.61
N HIS A 138 -10.44 28.31 -14.00
CA HIS A 138 -10.72 29.75 -13.94
C HIS A 138 -10.56 30.44 -15.30
N SER A 139 -9.66 29.95 -16.15
CA SER A 139 -9.30 30.58 -17.43
C SER A 139 -9.92 29.90 -18.67
N THR A 140 -10.55 28.73 -18.49
CA THR A 140 -10.99 27.89 -19.61
C THR A 140 -12.44 27.43 -19.44
N LYS A 141 -13.31 27.80 -20.40
CA LYS A 141 -14.66 27.25 -20.51
C LYS A 141 -14.62 25.84 -21.13
N GLY A 142 -15.33 24.89 -20.52
CA GLY A 142 -15.52 23.52 -21.06
C GLY A 142 -15.07 22.43 -20.10
N LYS A 143 -14.92 21.21 -20.62
CA LYS A 143 -14.30 20.10 -19.86
C LYS A 143 -12.79 20.11 -20.09
N ILE A 144 -11.99 19.98 -19.03
CA ILE A 144 -10.53 20.10 -19.06
C ILE A 144 -9.89 18.78 -18.67
N TRP A 145 -9.00 18.25 -19.49
CA TRP A 145 -8.29 17.02 -19.15
C TRP A 145 -6.78 17.24 -19.22
N ILE A 146 -6.05 16.71 -18.24
CA ILE A 146 -4.58 16.75 -18.20
C ILE A 146 -4.03 15.34 -18.38
N SER A 147 -3.07 15.18 -19.29
CA SER A 147 -2.13 14.05 -19.29
C SER A 147 -0.86 14.47 -18.57
N VAL A 148 -0.31 13.61 -17.71
CA VAL A 148 0.92 13.89 -16.96
C VAL A 148 2.03 13.00 -17.48
N LYS A 149 3.18 13.59 -17.80
CA LYS A 149 4.42 12.87 -18.09
C LYS A 149 5.51 13.35 -17.15
N TYR A 150 6.07 12.43 -16.37
CA TYR A 150 7.07 12.80 -15.36
C TYR A 150 8.38 12.05 -15.56
N SER A 151 9.49 12.69 -15.21
CA SER A 151 10.79 12.04 -14.99
C SER A 151 11.00 11.91 -13.48
N ASP A 152 11.53 10.78 -13.03
CA ASP A 152 12.06 10.63 -11.68
C ASP A 152 13.58 10.82 -11.72
N ALA A 153 14.11 11.57 -10.76
CA ALA A 153 15.54 11.62 -10.53
C ALA A 153 15.96 10.27 -9.92
N VAL A 154 17.06 9.73 -10.42
CA VAL A 154 17.73 8.61 -9.78
C VAL A 154 18.37 9.16 -8.49
N TYR A 155 17.63 9.10 -7.37
CA TYR A 155 18.13 9.61 -6.09
C TYR A 155 19.35 8.83 -5.60
N GLY A 156 20.48 9.55 -5.49
CA GLY A 156 21.64 9.17 -4.69
C GLY A 156 22.58 8.16 -5.35
N LYS A 157 23.84 8.11 -4.86
CA LYS A 157 24.74 6.99 -5.11
C LYS A 157 23.94 5.71 -4.96
N LYS A 158 23.92 4.87 -6.01
CA LYS A 158 23.42 3.49 -5.97
C LYS A 158 23.76 2.90 -4.60
N LEU A 159 22.79 2.84 -3.68
CA LEU A 159 22.84 1.83 -2.65
C LEU A 159 22.82 0.53 -3.43
N PRO A 160 23.82 -0.35 -3.31
CA PRO A 160 23.88 -1.57 -4.09
C PRO A 160 22.54 -2.31 -3.94
N GLY A 161 21.85 -2.54 -5.07
CA GLY A 161 20.58 -3.28 -5.09
C GLY A 161 19.27 -2.48 -5.06
N LYS A 162 19.26 -1.16 -5.25
CA LYS A 162 18.01 -0.39 -5.43
C LYS A 162 17.97 0.36 -6.76
N THR A 163 17.22 -0.17 -7.73
CA THR A 163 16.77 0.55 -8.92
C THR A 163 15.40 1.20 -8.66
N GLY A 164 14.94 2.04 -9.59
CA GLY A 164 13.97 3.12 -9.38
C GLY A 164 12.53 2.69 -9.04
N LEU A 165 11.64 3.68 -8.98
CA LEU A 165 10.21 3.46 -8.71
C LEU A 165 9.53 2.84 -9.95
N ILE A 166 9.22 1.54 -9.96
CA ILE A 166 8.34 0.95 -10.99
C ILE A 166 6.89 0.99 -10.50
N PHE A 167 6.07 1.80 -11.16
CA PHE A 167 4.62 1.62 -11.16
C PHE A 167 4.21 0.88 -12.44
N GLY A 168 3.15 0.06 -12.38
CA GLY A 168 2.36 -0.20 -13.58
C GLY A 168 1.61 1.09 -13.97
N GLU A 169 1.67 1.49 -15.24
CA GLU A 169 1.10 2.78 -15.71
C GLU A 169 -0.40 2.92 -15.38
N GLU A 170 -1.18 1.85 -15.51
CA GLU A 170 -2.62 1.83 -15.16
C GLU A 170 -2.89 2.02 -13.65
N ASP A 171 -2.04 1.47 -12.78
CA ASP A 171 -2.18 1.60 -11.32
C ASP A 171 -1.86 3.02 -10.86
N LEU A 172 -0.88 3.67 -11.50
CA LEU A 172 -0.48 5.04 -11.16
C LEU A 172 -1.57 6.06 -11.54
N VAL A 173 -2.18 5.93 -12.72
CA VAL A 173 -3.31 6.80 -13.13
C VAL A 173 -4.45 6.69 -12.12
N SER A 174 -4.82 5.46 -11.73
CA SER A 174 -5.88 5.22 -10.76
C SER A 174 -5.56 5.85 -9.40
N LEU A 175 -4.33 5.67 -8.90
CA LEU A 175 -3.90 6.22 -7.61
C LEU A 175 -3.83 7.75 -7.60
N VAL A 176 -3.22 8.37 -8.62
CA VAL A 176 -3.14 9.83 -8.75
C VAL A 176 -4.54 10.42 -8.95
N SER A 177 -5.40 9.80 -9.76
CA SER A 177 -6.78 10.26 -9.96
C SER A 177 -7.61 10.19 -8.69
N LYS A 178 -7.53 9.08 -7.94
CA LYS A 178 -8.15 8.96 -6.61
C LYS A 178 -7.62 10.04 -5.67
N ARG A 179 -6.32 10.32 -5.70
CA ARG A 179 -5.73 11.33 -4.82
C ARG A 179 -6.11 12.75 -5.21
N ILE A 180 -6.19 13.08 -6.49
CA ILE A 180 -6.74 14.35 -6.98
C ILE A 180 -8.16 14.52 -6.49
N HIS A 181 -8.98 13.47 -6.55
CA HIS A 181 -10.35 13.52 -6.04
C HIS A 181 -10.40 13.86 -4.55
N LEU A 182 -9.59 13.18 -3.74
CA LEU A 182 -9.47 13.43 -2.31
C LEU A 182 -8.95 14.85 -2.01
N SER A 183 -7.93 15.31 -2.73
CA SER A 183 -7.39 16.65 -2.57
C SER A 183 -8.38 17.72 -3.04
N ALA A 184 -9.17 17.45 -4.08
CA ALA A 184 -10.25 18.32 -4.53
C ALA A 184 -11.37 18.42 -3.48
N GLN A 185 -11.75 17.30 -2.87
CA GLN A 185 -12.68 17.27 -1.73
C GLN A 185 -12.14 18.08 -0.55
N ARG A 186 -10.84 17.96 -0.22
CA ARG A 186 -10.18 18.79 0.80
C ARG A 186 -10.26 20.29 0.48
N ARG A 187 -10.25 20.65 -0.81
CA ARG A 187 -10.40 22.04 -1.27
C ARG A 187 -11.86 22.48 -1.45
N GLY A 188 -12.84 21.63 -1.11
CA GLY A 188 -14.28 21.95 -1.17
C GLY A 188 -14.89 21.88 -2.56
N ILE A 189 -14.24 21.17 -3.48
CA ILE A 189 -14.71 21.02 -4.85
C ILE A 189 -15.63 19.79 -4.93
N ASP A 190 -16.88 19.97 -5.34
CA ASP A 190 -17.82 18.85 -5.51
C ASP A 190 -17.39 17.94 -6.67
N ALA A 191 -16.88 16.78 -6.28
CA ALA A 191 -16.68 15.56 -7.05
C ALA A 191 -17.62 15.37 -8.26
N ARG A 192 -18.93 15.58 -8.06
CA ARG A 192 -19.98 15.29 -9.06
C ARG A 192 -20.09 16.34 -10.15
N ASN A 193 -19.52 17.53 -9.91
CA ASN A 193 -19.52 18.65 -10.84
C ASN A 193 -18.13 18.90 -11.45
N LEU A 194 -17.19 17.98 -11.23
CA LEU A 194 -15.86 18.05 -11.83
C LEU A 194 -16.00 18.04 -13.35
N ARG A 195 -15.76 19.20 -13.95
CA ARG A 195 -15.61 19.35 -15.40
C ARG A 195 -14.18 19.06 -15.83
N TRP A 196 -13.40 18.39 -15.00
CA TRP A 196 -11.99 18.19 -15.27
C TRP A 196 -11.44 16.92 -14.65
N GLY A 197 -10.34 16.39 -15.20
CA GLY A 197 -9.77 15.12 -14.76
C GLY A 197 -8.43 14.79 -15.41
N LEU A 198 -7.92 13.59 -15.12
CA LEU A 198 -6.71 13.05 -15.71
C LEU A 198 -7.02 12.07 -16.85
N ASN A 199 -6.22 12.13 -17.91
CA ASN A 199 -6.26 11.17 -19.01
C ASN A 199 -5.22 10.04 -18.79
N THR A 200 -3.95 10.41 -18.68
CA THR A 200 -2.83 9.47 -18.54
C THR A 200 -1.80 10.01 -17.55
N VAL A 201 -1.01 9.11 -16.96
CA VAL A 201 0.14 9.41 -16.10
C VAL A 201 1.25 8.46 -16.51
N GLU A 202 2.25 8.99 -17.21
CA GLU A 202 3.30 8.20 -17.87
C GLU A 202 4.67 8.58 -17.33
N ARG A 203 5.53 7.58 -17.13
CA ARG A 203 6.92 7.80 -16.77
C ARG A 203 7.75 8.02 -18.03
N GLY A 204 8.68 8.96 -18.00
CA GLY A 204 9.66 9.21 -19.06
C GLY A 204 11.09 9.29 -18.52
N SER A 205 12.01 9.71 -19.38
CA SER A 205 13.41 9.90 -19.01
C SER A 205 13.93 11.23 -19.56
N ALA A 206 14.37 12.12 -18.67
CA ALA A 206 15.01 13.38 -19.04
C ALA A 206 16.29 13.19 -19.88
N LYS A 207 16.96 12.03 -19.82
CA LYS A 207 18.14 11.76 -20.68
C LYS A 207 17.80 11.65 -22.15
N ARG A 208 16.62 11.11 -22.47
CA ARG A 208 16.22 10.82 -23.85
C ARG A 208 15.23 11.84 -24.37
N ASP A 209 14.34 12.33 -23.50
CA ASP A 209 13.18 13.13 -23.89
C ASP A 209 13.41 14.63 -23.78
N PRO A 210 13.50 15.40 -24.89
CA PRO A 210 13.74 16.84 -24.86
C PRO A 210 12.63 17.60 -24.13
N ARG A 211 11.41 17.05 -24.03
CA ARG A 211 10.33 17.67 -23.25
C ARG A 211 10.65 17.64 -21.76
N LEU A 212 11.27 16.55 -21.30
CA LEU A 212 11.71 16.39 -19.92
C LEU A 212 13.06 17.07 -19.67
N GLN A 213 13.93 17.23 -20.68
CA GLN A 213 15.12 18.09 -20.58
C GLN A 213 14.76 19.57 -20.34
N ILE A 214 13.71 20.06 -21.02
CA ILE A 214 13.17 21.40 -20.74
C ILE A 214 12.68 21.48 -19.29
N CYS A 215 12.06 20.40 -18.78
CA CYS A 215 11.60 20.34 -17.39
C CYS A 215 12.75 20.34 -16.38
N ASP A 216 13.85 19.64 -16.63
CA ASP A 216 15.08 19.71 -15.80
C ASP A 216 15.55 21.16 -15.66
N ILE A 217 15.61 21.89 -16.78
CA ILE A 217 16.02 23.31 -16.78
C ILE A 217 15.05 24.17 -15.96
N VAL A 218 13.74 24.03 -16.15
CA VAL A 218 12.73 24.77 -15.39
C VAL A 218 12.81 24.44 -13.89
N SER A 219 12.92 23.15 -13.57
CA SER A 219 13.04 22.64 -12.21
C SER A 219 14.30 23.19 -11.52
N ASN A 220 15.45 23.10 -12.18
CA ASN A 220 16.72 23.61 -11.68
C ASN A 220 16.71 25.14 -11.47
N VAL A 221 16.14 25.89 -12.41
CA VAL A 221 16.01 27.36 -12.31
C VAL A 221 15.15 27.73 -11.11
N SER A 222 14.07 26.99 -10.85
CA SER A 222 13.15 27.28 -9.75
C SER A 222 13.70 27.00 -8.35
N VAL A 223 14.84 26.30 -8.24
CA VAL A 223 15.50 25.97 -6.96
C VAL A 223 15.85 27.23 -6.16
N ARG A 224 15.59 27.18 -4.85
CA ARG A 224 15.85 28.25 -3.85
C ARG A 224 15.29 29.61 -4.29
N ASP A 225 14.05 29.60 -4.76
CA ASP A 225 13.33 30.77 -5.28
C ASP A 225 14.18 31.53 -6.30
N PHE A 226 14.45 30.85 -7.41
CA PHE A 226 15.20 31.40 -8.55
C PHE A 226 16.65 31.77 -8.22
N GLY A 227 17.22 31.20 -7.16
CA GLY A 227 18.57 31.50 -6.68
C GLY A 227 19.66 31.28 -7.72
N GLY A 228 19.44 30.38 -8.68
CA GLY A 228 20.40 30.09 -9.76
C GLY A 228 20.55 31.20 -10.81
N ILE A 229 19.61 32.14 -10.90
CA ILE A 229 19.61 33.20 -11.91
C ILE A 229 19.64 34.61 -11.29
N LYS A 230 19.75 34.74 -9.96
CA LYS A 230 19.80 36.03 -9.25
C LYS A 230 20.96 36.93 -9.69
N ALA A 231 22.02 36.35 -10.25
CA ALA A 231 23.15 37.09 -10.81
C ALA A 231 22.81 37.89 -12.08
N ASP A 232 21.67 37.61 -12.73
CA ASP A 232 21.12 38.33 -13.88
C ASP A 232 19.72 38.87 -13.51
N PRO A 233 19.63 40.12 -13.01
CA PRO A 233 18.38 40.69 -12.51
C PRO A 233 17.26 40.77 -13.56
N GLU A 234 17.61 41.00 -14.83
CA GLU A 234 16.64 41.07 -15.93
C GLU A 234 16.03 39.69 -16.20
N LEU A 235 16.88 38.66 -16.32
CA LEU A 235 16.42 37.29 -16.51
C LEU A 235 15.60 36.81 -15.30
N HIS A 236 16.05 37.13 -14.09
CA HIS A 236 15.33 36.81 -12.86
C HIS A 236 13.93 37.44 -12.85
N ALA A 237 13.79 38.73 -13.18
CA ALA A 237 12.51 39.40 -13.26
C ALA A 237 11.61 38.82 -14.36
N GLU A 238 12.16 38.51 -15.54
CA GLU A 238 11.39 37.91 -16.63
C GLU A 238 10.86 36.51 -16.27
N VAL A 239 11.74 35.64 -15.78
CA VAL A 239 11.39 34.25 -15.40
C VAL A 239 10.39 34.23 -14.25
N THR A 240 10.62 35.03 -13.21
CA THR A 240 9.72 35.11 -12.04
C THR A 240 8.32 35.54 -12.48
N LYS A 241 8.22 36.58 -13.31
CA LYS A 241 6.94 37.06 -13.85
C LYS A 241 6.25 36.03 -14.74
N MET A 242 7.01 35.25 -15.53
CA MET A 242 6.44 34.19 -16.36
C MET A 242 5.86 33.02 -15.54
N MET A 243 6.39 32.78 -14.34
CA MET A 243 5.99 31.66 -13.48
C MET A 243 5.06 32.04 -12.33
N GLU A 244 4.87 33.34 -12.05
CA GLU A 244 4.13 33.85 -10.89
C GLU A 244 2.77 33.16 -10.66
N ASP A 245 1.90 33.14 -11.68
CA ASP A 245 0.57 32.51 -11.62
C ASP A 245 0.59 30.96 -11.60
N TRP A 246 1.76 30.36 -11.81
CA TRP A 246 1.96 28.91 -11.96
C TRP A 246 3.05 28.38 -11.01
N CYS A 247 3.37 29.15 -9.97
CA CYS A 247 4.17 28.74 -8.83
C CYS A 247 3.22 28.31 -7.71
N PHE A 248 3.08 27.00 -7.55
CA PHE A 248 2.26 26.40 -6.52
C PHE A 248 3.12 26.01 -5.33
N GLU A 249 2.54 26.17 -4.15
CA GLU A 249 3.15 25.72 -2.91
C GLU A 249 2.32 24.57 -2.34
N HIS A 250 3.00 23.59 -1.76
CA HIS A 250 2.36 22.54 -1.02
C HIS A 250 1.62 23.17 0.16
N ARG A 251 0.30 23.02 0.15
CA ARG A 251 -0.51 23.41 1.30
C ARG A 251 -0.26 22.39 2.42
N ASP A 252 0.75 22.63 3.25
CA ASP A 252 0.73 22.13 4.64
C ASP A 252 -0.21 23.02 5.44
N PRO A 253 -1.14 22.44 6.21
CA PRO A 253 -2.10 23.22 6.94
C PRO A 253 -1.39 24.00 8.04
N GLY A 254 -1.54 25.32 8.02
CA GLY A 254 -1.71 26.02 9.28
C GLY A 254 -2.97 25.40 9.89
N LEU A 255 -2.81 24.38 10.74
CA LEU A 255 -3.90 23.47 11.10
C LEU A 255 -5.13 24.22 11.64
N ILE A 256 -4.93 25.37 12.29
CA ILE A 256 -6.03 26.25 12.70
C ILE A 256 -6.57 27.06 11.54
N GLU A 257 -5.71 27.76 10.78
CA GLU A 257 -6.18 28.61 9.68
C GLU A 257 -6.93 27.77 8.65
N ASP A 258 -6.47 26.57 8.29
CA ASP A 258 -7.14 25.73 7.30
C ASP A 258 -8.43 25.10 7.82
N ILE A 259 -8.47 24.68 9.09
CA ILE A 259 -9.74 24.22 9.67
C ILE A 259 -10.71 25.41 9.82
N ALA A 260 -10.23 26.58 10.22
CA ALA A 260 -11.02 27.79 10.33
C ALA A 260 -11.54 28.24 8.96
N ILE A 261 -10.69 28.31 7.94
CA ILE A 261 -11.05 28.60 6.55
C ILE A 261 -12.05 27.57 6.03
N ALA A 262 -11.85 26.28 6.31
CA ALA A 262 -12.80 25.23 5.91
C ALA A 262 -14.16 25.43 6.58
N VAL A 263 -14.19 25.79 7.87
CA VAL A 263 -15.42 26.12 8.60
C VAL A 263 -16.08 27.39 8.07
N GLU A 264 -15.31 28.47 7.86
CA GLU A 264 -15.77 29.76 7.34
C GLU A 264 -16.29 29.65 5.91
N SER A 265 -15.69 28.77 5.10
CA SER A 265 -16.12 28.45 3.73
C SER A 265 -17.29 27.46 3.67
N GLY A 266 -17.83 27.03 4.82
CA GLY A 266 -18.94 26.07 4.90
C GLY A 266 -18.56 24.62 4.53
N ASN A 267 -17.27 24.31 4.37
CA ASN A 267 -16.77 22.97 4.06
C ASN A 267 -16.54 22.15 5.35
N ILE A 268 -17.65 21.80 6.00
CA ILE A 268 -17.68 21.09 7.29
C ILE A 268 -17.04 19.69 7.19
N ALA A 269 -17.19 18.99 6.07
CA ALA A 269 -16.59 17.66 5.86
C ALA A 269 -15.05 17.71 5.90
N ASN A 270 -14.45 18.67 5.20
CA ASN A 270 -13.00 18.85 5.20
C ASN A 270 -12.48 19.28 6.58
N ALA A 271 -13.18 20.22 7.22
CA ALA A 271 -12.84 20.63 8.58
C ALA A 271 -12.80 19.42 9.53
N LEU A 272 -13.75 18.49 9.39
CA LEU A 272 -13.82 17.26 10.19
C LEU A 272 -12.69 16.26 9.88
N ILE A 273 -12.28 16.13 8.61
CA ILE A 273 -11.12 15.31 8.21
C ILE A 273 -9.85 15.86 8.86
N LEU A 274 -9.57 17.14 8.66
CA LEU A 274 -8.36 17.80 9.19
C LEU A 274 -8.30 17.72 10.72
N LEU A 275 -9.45 17.93 11.38
CA LEU A 275 -9.55 17.84 12.83
C LEU A 275 -9.33 16.40 13.33
N SER A 276 -9.89 15.40 12.64
CA SER A 276 -9.77 14.00 13.05
C SER A 276 -8.38 13.42 12.81
N GLU A 277 -7.66 13.80 11.74
CA GLU A 277 -6.27 13.36 11.50
C GLU A 277 -5.29 13.87 12.57
N ASN A 278 -5.55 15.04 13.13
CA ASN A 278 -4.58 15.77 13.95
C ASN A 278 -4.83 15.71 15.47
N GLN A 279 -5.67 14.80 15.93
CA GLN A 279 -5.98 14.66 17.37
C GLN A 279 -4.76 14.45 18.27
N SER A 280 -3.70 13.79 17.78
CA SER A 280 -2.46 13.58 18.54
C SER A 280 -1.49 14.76 18.49
N LYS A 281 -1.71 15.74 17.60
CA LYS A 281 -0.94 17.00 17.53
C LYS A 281 -1.58 18.12 18.36
N ARG A 282 -2.31 17.77 19.43
CA ARG A 282 -2.87 18.71 20.42
C ARG A 282 -1.84 19.68 21.00
N SER A 283 -0.54 19.34 20.94
CA SER A 283 0.57 20.20 21.38
C SER A 283 0.78 21.46 20.53
N VAL A 284 0.21 21.53 19.32
CA VAL A 284 0.36 22.69 18.41
C VAL A 284 -0.79 23.71 18.60
N LEU A 285 -1.82 23.36 19.37
CA LEU A 285 -3.09 24.11 19.42
C LEU A 285 -3.39 24.57 20.84
N SER A 286 -3.84 25.83 20.98
CA SER A 286 -4.45 26.25 22.23
C SER A 286 -5.75 25.45 22.43
N LYS A 287 -5.99 24.95 23.65
CA LYS A 287 -7.23 24.22 23.99
C LYS A 287 -8.49 25.03 23.67
N ARG A 288 -8.39 26.37 23.69
CA ARG A 288 -9.48 27.30 23.39
C ARG A 288 -9.87 27.29 21.93
N ASP A 289 -8.89 27.38 21.02
CA ASP A 289 -9.16 27.44 19.56
C ASP A 289 -9.70 26.11 19.05
N TRP A 290 -9.15 25.00 19.54
CA TRP A 290 -9.68 23.67 19.24
C TRP A 290 -11.16 23.55 19.61
N ASN A 291 -11.52 23.94 20.84
CA ASN A 291 -12.89 23.86 21.33
C ASN A 291 -13.83 24.78 20.54
N ARG A 292 -13.37 25.98 20.15
CA ARG A 292 -14.16 26.91 19.33
C ARG A 292 -14.50 26.29 17.98
N VAL A 293 -13.49 25.85 17.25
CA VAL A 293 -13.64 25.26 15.91
C VAL A 293 -14.48 23.98 15.96
N PHE A 294 -14.20 23.10 16.93
CA PHE A 294 -14.98 21.88 17.13
C PHE A 294 -16.46 22.17 17.40
N LYS A 295 -16.75 23.17 18.25
CA LYS A 295 -18.12 23.59 18.53
C LYS A 295 -18.81 24.11 17.27
N THR A 296 -18.16 24.92 16.46
CA THR A 296 -18.72 25.43 15.20
C THR A 296 -19.03 24.30 14.21
N ILE A 297 -18.14 23.31 14.09
CA ILE A 297 -18.37 22.10 13.27
C ILE A 297 -19.60 21.35 13.77
N LEU A 298 -19.71 21.12 15.09
CA LEU A 298 -20.87 20.42 15.67
C LEU A 298 -22.17 21.20 15.45
N GLU A 299 -22.17 22.52 15.66
CA GLU A 299 -23.33 23.37 15.41
C GLU A 299 -23.75 23.36 13.94
N GLY A 300 -22.77 23.34 13.01
CA GLY A 300 -23.03 23.16 11.58
C GLY A 300 -23.71 21.82 11.30
N LEU A 301 -23.14 20.70 11.77
CA LEU A 301 -23.71 19.38 11.58
C LEU A 301 -25.12 19.22 12.20
N LYS A 302 -25.37 19.84 13.36
CA LYS A 302 -26.69 19.80 14.03
C LYS A 302 -27.79 20.52 13.28
N ARG A 303 -27.46 21.48 12.41
CA ARG A 303 -28.45 22.22 11.60
C ARG A 303 -28.88 21.43 10.36
N GLU A 304 -28.12 20.41 9.99
CA GLU A 304 -28.33 19.65 8.77
C GLU A 304 -29.16 18.39 9.00
N SER A 305 -29.91 17.97 7.99
CA SER A 305 -30.73 16.76 8.07
C SER A 305 -30.73 15.95 6.77
N GLY A 306 -31.09 14.67 6.90
CA GLY A 306 -31.33 13.78 5.76
C GLY A 306 -30.12 13.61 4.85
N ARG A 307 -30.30 13.91 3.55
CA ARG A 307 -29.28 13.70 2.52
C ARG A 307 -28.07 14.62 2.66
N TYR A 308 -28.25 15.85 3.15
CA TYR A 308 -27.14 16.79 3.25
C TYR A 308 -26.16 16.40 4.35
N LEU A 309 -26.67 15.99 5.52
CA LEU A 309 -25.83 15.44 6.58
C LEU A 309 -25.01 14.22 6.10
N ARG A 310 -25.62 13.31 5.34
CA ARG A 310 -24.91 12.18 4.71
C ARG A 310 -23.80 12.66 3.77
N SER A 311 -24.04 13.71 2.99
CA SER A 311 -23.03 14.30 2.09
C SER A 311 -21.85 14.94 2.82
N LEU A 312 -22.01 15.32 4.10
CA LEU A 312 -20.92 15.82 4.94
C LEU A 312 -20.14 14.69 5.63
N ILE A 313 -20.82 13.59 6.01
CA ILE A 313 -20.20 12.47 6.74
C ILE A 313 -19.48 11.50 5.81
N ASN A 314 -20.08 11.14 4.66
CA ASN A 314 -19.55 10.11 3.76
C ASN A 314 -18.11 10.40 3.28
N PRO A 315 -17.74 11.63 2.88
CA PRO A 315 -16.36 11.92 2.48
C PRO A 315 -15.34 11.66 3.58
N VAL A 316 -15.73 11.83 4.85
CA VAL A 316 -14.86 11.54 6.00
C VAL A 316 -14.64 10.04 6.15
N ILE A 317 -15.69 9.24 5.95
CA ILE A 317 -15.61 7.76 5.97
C ILE A 317 -14.74 7.27 4.81
N GLU A 318 -14.97 7.77 3.59
CA GLU A 318 -14.18 7.43 2.38
C GLU A 318 -12.69 7.74 2.57
N HIS A 319 -12.37 8.88 3.21
CA HIS A 319 -10.99 9.23 3.52
C HIS A 319 -10.35 8.28 4.53
N ILE A 320 -11.08 7.87 5.58
CA ILE A 320 -10.59 6.88 6.55
C ILE A 320 -10.41 5.50 5.89
N GLU A 321 -11.35 5.11 5.04
CA GLU A 321 -11.29 3.87 4.26
C GLU A 321 -10.03 3.84 3.40
N PHE A 322 -9.73 4.92 2.68
CA PHE A 322 -8.49 5.05 1.92
C PHE A 322 -7.25 4.84 2.80
N LEU A 323 -7.17 5.47 3.98
CA LEU A 323 -6.02 5.33 4.88
C LEU A 323 -5.82 3.89 5.37
N ILE A 324 -6.92 3.15 5.55
CA ILE A 324 -6.90 1.77 6.05
C ILE A 324 -6.62 0.78 4.92
N GLU A 325 -7.34 0.87 3.79
CA GLU A 325 -7.21 -0.06 2.66
C GLU A 325 -5.86 0.09 1.94
N SER A 326 -5.34 1.32 1.82
CA SER A 326 -4.00 1.57 1.25
C SER A 326 -2.87 1.15 2.18
N ARG A 327 -3.18 0.76 3.42
CA ARG A 327 -2.22 0.41 4.49
C ARG A 327 -1.21 1.52 4.80
N THR A 328 -1.46 2.74 4.33
CA THR A 328 -0.57 3.88 4.53
C THR A 328 -0.56 4.33 6.00
N SER A 329 -1.69 4.20 6.72
CA SER A 329 -1.74 4.56 8.14
C SER A 329 -2.87 3.91 8.94
N LEU A 330 -2.82 2.58 9.12
CA LEU A 330 -3.82 1.80 9.87
C LEU A 330 -4.14 2.42 11.25
N LYS A 331 -3.11 2.79 12.02
CA LYS A 331 -3.26 3.39 13.36
C LYS A 331 -3.89 4.78 13.34
N VAL A 332 -3.71 5.57 12.29
CA VAL A 332 -4.36 6.88 12.16
C VAL A 332 -5.83 6.67 11.85
N GLY A 333 -6.15 5.83 10.86
CA GLY A 333 -7.53 5.50 10.48
C GLY A 333 -8.36 4.97 11.65
N SER A 334 -7.86 3.98 12.40
CA SER A 334 -8.58 3.44 13.57
C SER A 334 -8.82 4.49 14.66
N ARG A 335 -7.85 5.38 14.90
CA ARG A 335 -8.02 6.48 15.89
C ARG A 335 -9.07 7.49 15.42
N MET A 336 -9.13 7.78 14.13
CA MET A 336 -10.15 8.65 13.55
C MET A 336 -11.55 8.05 13.73
N CYS A 337 -11.74 6.76 13.43
CA CYS A 337 -13.01 6.06 13.66
C CYS A 337 -13.48 6.21 15.12
N SER A 338 -12.64 5.80 16.07
CA SER A 338 -12.96 5.83 17.50
C SER A 338 -13.28 7.23 18.00
N TRP A 339 -12.56 8.26 17.53
CA TRP A 339 -12.80 9.64 17.94
C TRP A 339 -14.08 10.23 17.37
N LEU A 340 -14.36 10.00 16.07
CA LEU A 340 -15.60 10.44 15.45
C LEU A 340 -16.80 9.87 16.20
N ILE A 341 -16.78 8.57 16.49
CA ILE A 341 -17.86 7.91 17.23
C ILE A 341 -18.00 8.51 18.64
N SER A 342 -16.90 8.64 19.37
CA SER A 342 -16.93 8.99 20.81
C SER A 342 -17.14 10.48 21.08
N ASN A 343 -16.79 11.36 20.14
CA ASN A 343 -16.80 12.81 20.34
C ASN A 343 -17.73 13.55 19.37
N VAL A 344 -17.91 13.07 18.14
CA VAL A 344 -18.75 13.76 17.16
C VAL A 344 -20.14 13.14 17.15
N PHE A 345 -20.25 11.86 16.82
CA PHE A 345 -21.56 11.21 16.70
C PHE A 345 -22.29 11.14 18.04
N LYS A 346 -21.56 10.94 19.14
CA LYS A 346 -22.11 11.07 20.50
C LYS A 346 -22.80 12.42 20.74
N GLU A 347 -22.21 13.53 20.28
CA GLU A 347 -22.75 14.88 20.47
C GLU A 347 -23.88 15.23 19.49
N LEU A 348 -23.99 14.49 18.39
CA LEU A 348 -25.06 14.62 17.39
C LEU A 348 -26.30 13.80 17.74
N ARG A 349 -26.17 12.75 18.58
CA ARG A 349 -27.31 11.95 19.08
C ARG A 349 -28.41 12.84 19.64
N GLY A 350 -29.65 12.58 19.27
CA GLY A 350 -30.83 13.36 19.66
C GLY A 350 -31.01 14.70 18.95
N ALA A 351 -29.97 15.21 18.25
CA ALA A 351 -30.07 16.42 17.43
C ALA A 351 -30.27 16.11 15.93
N VAL A 352 -29.83 14.93 15.48
CA VAL A 352 -30.00 14.46 14.09
C VAL A 352 -30.59 13.04 14.07
N PRO A 353 -31.14 12.56 12.93
CA PRO A 353 -31.71 11.22 12.84
C PRO A 353 -30.71 10.11 13.20
N ASP A 354 -31.12 9.23 14.11
CA ASP A 354 -30.27 8.16 14.63
C ASP A 354 -29.92 7.10 13.59
N ASP A 355 -30.76 6.89 12.56
CA ASP A 355 -30.49 5.96 11.46
C ASP A 355 -29.22 6.36 10.69
N ILE A 356 -29.04 7.66 10.42
CA ILE A 356 -27.86 8.18 9.71
C ILE A 356 -26.60 7.92 10.53
N LEU A 357 -26.66 8.21 11.83
CA LEU A 357 -25.54 8.01 12.74
C LEU A 357 -25.24 6.52 12.97
N ASN A 358 -26.26 5.65 13.01
CA ASN A 358 -26.11 4.20 13.13
C ASN A 358 -25.38 3.64 11.91
N ILE A 359 -25.80 4.01 10.70
CA ILE A 359 -25.15 3.59 9.45
C ILE A 359 -23.70 4.09 9.40
N ALA A 360 -23.46 5.36 9.73
CA ALA A 360 -22.10 5.92 9.76
C ALA A 360 -21.22 5.20 10.80
N THR A 361 -21.77 4.92 11.99
CA THR A 361 -21.07 4.18 13.05
C THR A 361 -20.75 2.75 12.60
N PHE A 362 -21.70 2.07 11.95
CA PHE A 362 -21.49 0.73 11.41
C PHE A 362 -20.33 0.72 10.41
N ASN A 363 -20.28 1.68 9.49
CA ASN A 363 -19.20 1.82 8.51
C ASN A 363 -17.85 2.06 9.16
N LEU A 364 -17.78 2.95 10.17
CA LEU A 364 -16.54 3.19 10.90
C LEU A 364 -16.07 1.95 11.68
N ARG A 365 -16.99 1.19 12.29
CA ARG A 365 -16.66 -0.07 12.99
C ARG A 365 -16.21 -1.16 12.02
N ARG A 366 -16.81 -1.26 10.83
CA ARG A 366 -16.33 -2.15 9.75
C ARG A 366 -14.88 -1.82 9.37
N LEU A 367 -14.55 -0.54 9.23
CA LEU A 367 -13.19 -0.10 8.92
C LEU A 367 -12.20 -0.42 10.05
N GLU A 368 -12.60 -0.24 11.32
CA GLU A 368 -11.80 -0.67 12.46
C GLU A 368 -11.54 -2.19 12.44
N LEU A 369 -12.53 -3.01 12.06
CA LEU A 369 -12.36 -4.46 11.91
C LEU A 369 -11.32 -4.80 10.84
N THR A 370 -11.36 -4.14 9.68
CA THR A 370 -10.35 -4.29 8.62
C THR A 370 -8.94 -3.98 9.14
N ALA A 371 -8.78 -2.89 9.89
CA ALA A 371 -7.50 -2.54 10.51
C ALA A 371 -7.05 -3.56 11.57
N ALA A 372 -7.95 -4.06 12.41
CA ALA A 372 -7.66 -5.09 13.40
C ALA A 372 -7.16 -6.38 12.71
N ASN A 373 -7.87 -6.85 11.68
CA ASN A 373 -7.48 -8.02 10.89
C ASN A 373 -6.12 -7.84 10.20
N HIS A 374 -5.88 -6.71 9.53
CA HIS A 374 -4.58 -6.44 8.89
C HIS A 374 -3.40 -6.46 9.84
N THR A 375 -3.65 -6.12 11.11
CA THR A 375 -2.62 -6.14 12.12
C THR A 375 -2.59 -7.45 12.91
N GLY A 376 -3.53 -8.38 12.72
CA GLY A 376 -3.70 -9.64 13.44
C GLY A 376 -4.26 -9.49 14.87
N ASP A 377 -4.91 -8.36 15.20
CA ASP A 377 -5.41 -8.10 16.56
C ASP A 377 -6.75 -8.82 16.82
N VAL A 378 -6.69 -10.12 17.09
CA VAL A 378 -7.89 -10.94 17.29
C VAL A 378 -8.75 -10.48 18.48
N LYS A 379 -8.16 -9.85 19.50
CA LYS A 379 -8.91 -9.34 20.66
C LYS A 379 -9.69 -8.09 20.30
N ASP A 380 -9.06 -7.14 19.62
CA ASP A 380 -9.75 -5.93 19.17
C ASP A 380 -10.81 -6.27 18.10
N ALA A 381 -10.50 -7.18 17.17
CA ALA A 381 -11.46 -7.68 16.19
C ALA A 381 -12.70 -8.30 16.86
N ALA A 382 -12.52 -9.14 17.89
CA ALA A 382 -13.63 -9.73 18.65
C ALA A 382 -14.53 -8.66 19.29
N ARG A 383 -13.92 -7.66 19.94
CA ARG A 383 -14.64 -6.52 20.54
C ARG A 383 -15.42 -5.74 19.48
N ILE A 384 -14.82 -5.47 18.32
CA ILE A 384 -15.47 -4.74 17.23
C ILE A 384 -16.63 -5.55 16.63
N LEU A 385 -16.48 -6.86 16.48
CA LEU A 385 -17.54 -7.75 15.99
C LEU A 385 -18.74 -7.78 16.93
N GLU A 386 -18.52 -7.74 18.25
CA GLU A 386 -19.60 -7.62 19.23
C GLU A 386 -20.36 -6.30 19.06
N LEU A 387 -19.64 -5.18 18.87
CA LEU A 387 -20.25 -3.88 18.60
C LEU A 387 -21.02 -3.84 17.29
N LEU A 388 -20.48 -4.43 16.22
CA LEU A 388 -21.17 -4.58 14.93
C LEU A 388 -22.44 -5.43 15.05
N GLY A 389 -22.41 -6.49 15.88
CA GLY A 389 -23.59 -7.31 16.17
C GLY A 389 -24.73 -6.48 16.78
N ARG A 390 -24.45 -5.71 17.83
CA ARG A 390 -25.45 -4.82 18.45
C ARG A 390 -25.97 -3.77 17.47
N LEU A 391 -25.06 -3.13 16.73
CA LEU A 391 -25.43 -2.12 15.72
C LEU A 391 -26.30 -2.70 14.61
N SER A 392 -26.12 -3.98 14.24
CA SER A 392 -26.94 -4.62 13.21
C SER A 392 -28.41 -4.78 13.62
N GLU A 393 -28.69 -4.85 14.93
CA GLU A 393 -30.05 -4.86 15.47
C GLU A 393 -30.67 -3.45 15.48
N GLU A 394 -29.83 -2.42 15.63
CA GLU A 394 -30.23 -1.00 15.70
C GLU A 394 -30.28 -0.31 14.33
N THR A 395 -29.69 -0.91 13.30
CA THR A 395 -29.62 -0.33 11.95
C THR A 395 -30.78 -0.87 11.11
N VAL A 396 -31.62 0.02 10.58
CA VAL A 396 -32.72 -0.38 9.68
C VAL A 396 -32.11 -1.07 8.45
N PRO A 397 -32.46 -2.35 8.16
CA PRO A 397 -31.94 -3.04 6.99
C PRO A 397 -32.37 -2.29 5.72
N SER A 398 -31.39 -1.88 4.91
CA SER A 398 -31.64 -1.19 3.65
C SER A 398 -30.69 -1.74 2.58
N LEU A 399 -31.12 -1.70 1.32
CA LEU A 399 -30.27 -2.17 0.21
C LEU A 399 -29.03 -1.28 0.05
N GLU A 400 -29.12 -0.01 0.45
CA GLU A 400 -28.03 0.96 0.40
C GLU A 400 -26.87 0.61 1.35
N ILE A 401 -27.12 -0.10 2.45
CA ILE A 401 -26.06 -0.54 3.37
C ILE A 401 -25.57 -1.97 3.08
N LEU A 402 -26.21 -2.70 2.15
CA LEU A 402 -25.85 -4.09 1.84
C LEU A 402 -24.34 -4.28 1.55
N PRO A 403 -23.65 -3.42 0.77
CA PRO A 403 -22.21 -3.53 0.59
C PRO A 403 -21.42 -3.54 1.90
N SER A 404 -21.78 -2.64 2.82
CA SER A 404 -21.08 -2.51 4.11
C SER A 404 -21.35 -3.71 5.01
N ILE A 405 -22.56 -4.27 4.99
CA ILE A 405 -22.89 -5.51 5.71
C ILE A 405 -22.06 -6.67 5.17
N LEU A 406 -22.01 -6.86 3.85
CA LEU A 406 -21.25 -7.94 3.23
C LEU A 406 -19.75 -7.84 3.52
N GLU A 407 -19.19 -6.63 3.51
CA GLU A 407 -17.80 -6.41 3.88
C GLU A 407 -17.51 -6.64 5.36
N ALA A 408 -18.46 -6.34 6.26
CA ALA A 408 -18.34 -6.72 7.67
C ALA A 408 -18.36 -8.25 7.86
N GLU A 409 -19.19 -8.98 7.11
CA GLU A 409 -19.21 -10.46 7.14
C GLU A 409 -17.93 -11.06 6.53
N ILE A 410 -17.38 -10.47 5.45
CA ILE A 410 -16.05 -10.84 4.93
C ILE A 410 -14.99 -10.61 6.03
N GLY A 411 -15.00 -9.45 6.69
CA GLY A 411 -14.11 -9.14 7.80
C GLY A 411 -14.24 -10.13 8.97
N ARG A 412 -15.45 -10.56 9.30
CA ARG A 412 -15.70 -11.61 10.30
C ARG A 412 -15.12 -12.95 9.88
N ALA A 413 -15.23 -13.32 8.61
CA ALA A 413 -14.64 -14.56 8.08
C ALA A 413 -13.09 -14.52 8.14
N VAL A 414 -12.46 -13.38 7.86
CA VAL A 414 -11.01 -13.19 8.03
C VAL A 414 -10.60 -13.38 9.50
N TYR A 415 -11.34 -12.77 10.44
CA TYR A 415 -11.10 -12.98 11.87
C TYR A 415 -11.19 -14.46 12.28
N LEU A 416 -12.18 -15.19 11.76
CA LEU A 416 -12.34 -16.62 12.04
C LEU A 416 -11.20 -17.46 11.43
N ASN A 417 -10.72 -17.09 10.25
CA ASN A 417 -9.54 -17.71 9.64
C ASN A 417 -8.28 -17.50 10.51
N ASP A 418 -8.11 -16.31 11.09
CA ASP A 418 -7.00 -16.02 12.03
C ASP A 418 -7.11 -16.84 13.33
N LEU A 419 -8.33 -17.27 13.69
CA LEU A 419 -8.59 -18.22 14.79
C LEU A 419 -8.57 -19.70 14.38
N LEU A 420 -8.30 -19.99 13.10
CA LEU A 420 -8.31 -21.34 12.53
C LEU A 420 -9.70 -22.02 12.52
N ASP A 421 -10.77 -21.24 12.69
CA ASP A 421 -12.16 -21.70 12.58
C ASP A 421 -12.68 -21.52 11.15
N PHE A 422 -12.07 -22.28 10.24
CA PHE A 422 -12.35 -22.20 8.80
C PHE A 422 -13.77 -22.68 8.46
N GLU A 423 -14.35 -23.60 9.23
CA GLU A 423 -15.71 -24.11 9.01
C GLU A 423 -16.74 -23.01 9.27
N SER A 424 -16.60 -22.26 10.36
CA SER A 424 -17.48 -21.12 10.65
C SER A 424 -17.30 -19.99 9.65
N ALA A 425 -16.06 -19.76 9.18
CA ALA A 425 -15.78 -18.78 8.14
C ALA A 425 -16.51 -19.13 6.82
N GLU A 426 -16.43 -20.39 6.36
CA GLU A 426 -17.17 -20.82 5.16
C GLU A 426 -18.69 -20.63 5.31
N LYS A 427 -19.27 -20.97 6.46
CA LYS A 427 -20.73 -20.82 6.69
C LYS A 427 -21.19 -19.37 6.61
N ILE A 428 -20.38 -18.42 7.07
CA ILE A 428 -20.69 -16.98 6.94
C ILE A 428 -20.62 -16.56 5.47
N LEU A 429 -19.57 -16.96 4.76
CA LEU A 429 -19.37 -16.62 3.36
C LEU A 429 -20.42 -17.25 2.45
N ASP A 430 -20.89 -18.46 2.75
CA ASP A 430 -21.99 -19.11 2.04
C ASP A 430 -23.30 -18.32 2.14
N ARG A 431 -23.61 -17.81 3.34
CA ARG A 431 -24.79 -16.95 3.54
C ARG A 431 -24.65 -15.62 2.79
N ALA A 432 -23.46 -15.02 2.82
CA ALA A 432 -23.17 -13.78 2.11
C ALA A 432 -23.28 -13.96 0.58
N GLU A 433 -22.74 -15.07 0.03
CA GLU A 433 -22.88 -15.41 -1.38
C GLU A 433 -24.34 -15.67 -1.75
N ALA A 434 -25.06 -16.48 -0.97
CA ALA A 434 -26.46 -16.81 -1.24
C ALA A 434 -27.36 -15.56 -1.32
N LEU A 435 -27.05 -14.54 -0.51
CA LEU A 435 -27.72 -13.24 -0.56
C LEU A 435 -27.34 -12.43 -1.80
N TYR A 436 -26.05 -12.33 -2.13
CA TYR A 436 -25.54 -11.35 -3.09
C TYR A 436 -25.42 -11.88 -4.53
N ALA A 437 -25.08 -13.16 -4.72
CA ALA A 437 -24.87 -13.75 -6.05
C ALA A 437 -26.10 -13.66 -6.97
N PRO A 438 -27.37 -13.82 -6.50
CA PRO A 438 -28.54 -13.64 -7.35
C PRO A 438 -28.68 -12.20 -7.89
N LEU A 439 -28.35 -11.19 -7.07
CA LEU A 439 -28.38 -9.78 -7.48
C LEU A 439 -27.34 -9.51 -8.56
N TYR A 440 -26.12 -10.01 -8.37
CA TYR A 440 -25.06 -9.88 -9.35
C TYR A 440 -25.37 -10.62 -10.66
N ALA A 441 -25.96 -11.82 -10.59
CA ALA A 441 -26.38 -12.55 -11.77
C ALA A 441 -27.46 -11.79 -12.57
N HIS A 442 -28.37 -11.09 -11.90
CA HIS A 442 -29.31 -10.20 -12.57
C HIS A 442 -28.61 -9.02 -13.24
N LEU A 443 -27.65 -8.38 -12.54
CA LEU A 443 -26.86 -7.28 -13.10
C LEU A 443 -26.12 -7.71 -14.38
N LEU A 444 -25.52 -8.90 -14.41
CA LEU A 444 -24.82 -9.42 -15.58
C LEU A 444 -25.71 -9.62 -16.81
N ARG A 445 -27.02 -9.88 -16.63
CA ARG A 445 -27.97 -9.97 -17.75
C ARG A 445 -28.19 -8.62 -18.42
N ILE A 446 -28.06 -7.53 -17.65
CA ILE A 446 -28.23 -6.15 -18.12
C ILE A 446 -26.88 -5.59 -18.61
N HIS A 447 -25.81 -5.92 -17.91
CA HIS A 447 -24.44 -5.47 -18.17
C HIS A 447 -23.48 -6.66 -18.17
N PRO A 448 -23.31 -7.37 -19.31
CA PRO A 448 -22.51 -8.59 -19.40
C PRO A 448 -21.03 -8.44 -19.01
N THR A 449 -20.51 -7.22 -19.05
CA THR A 449 -19.12 -6.91 -18.70
C THR A 449 -18.95 -6.46 -17.25
N ALA A 450 -20.03 -6.39 -16.47
CA ALA A 450 -19.97 -5.99 -15.06
C ALA A 450 -18.99 -6.88 -14.27
N GLY A 451 -18.37 -6.28 -13.26
CA GLY A 451 -17.57 -6.97 -12.25
C GLY A 451 -18.16 -6.77 -10.88
N SER A 452 -17.64 -7.49 -9.89
CA SER A 452 -18.02 -7.27 -8.49
C SER A 452 -16.88 -7.55 -7.53
N ASP A 453 -16.35 -6.48 -6.94
CA ASP A 453 -15.31 -6.60 -5.92
C ASP A 453 -15.83 -7.32 -4.66
N ILE A 454 -17.11 -7.13 -4.30
CA ILE A 454 -17.73 -7.78 -3.14
C ILE A 454 -17.81 -9.28 -3.36
N LEU A 455 -18.38 -9.75 -4.48
CA LEU A 455 -18.48 -11.18 -4.74
C LEU A 455 -17.09 -11.80 -4.93
N GLY A 456 -16.18 -11.10 -5.61
CA GLY A 456 -14.77 -11.52 -5.70
C GLY A 456 -14.13 -11.70 -4.33
N LYS A 457 -14.32 -10.75 -3.40
CA LYS A 457 -13.83 -10.84 -2.01
C LYS A 457 -14.47 -11.99 -1.24
N ILE A 458 -15.78 -12.24 -1.38
CA ILE A 458 -16.47 -13.39 -0.74
C ILE A 458 -15.81 -14.70 -1.19
N LEU A 459 -15.73 -14.92 -2.51
CA LEU A 459 -15.18 -16.14 -3.09
C LEU A 459 -13.68 -16.30 -2.79
N GLY A 460 -12.91 -15.22 -2.90
CA GLY A 460 -11.47 -15.22 -2.59
C GLY A 460 -11.16 -15.46 -1.11
N THR A 461 -12.01 -15.00 -0.19
CA THR A 461 -11.87 -15.30 1.24
C THR A 461 -12.29 -16.74 1.53
N ARG A 462 -13.28 -17.28 0.80
CA ARG A 462 -13.69 -18.69 0.93
C ARG A 462 -12.62 -19.64 0.40
N LEU A 463 -11.89 -19.27 -0.67
CA LEU A 463 -10.68 -19.99 -1.11
C LEU A 463 -9.66 -20.15 0.03
N GLN A 464 -9.38 -19.08 0.78
CA GLN A 464 -8.44 -19.12 1.90
C GLN A 464 -8.95 -20.04 3.03
N SER A 465 -10.23 -19.92 3.36
CA SER A 465 -10.89 -20.78 4.36
C SER A 465 -10.85 -22.26 3.95
N GLY A 466 -11.19 -22.55 2.69
CA GLY A 466 -11.12 -23.88 2.10
C GLY A 466 -9.70 -24.45 2.08
N THR A 467 -8.69 -23.62 1.85
CA THR A 467 -7.26 -24.03 1.96
C THR A 467 -6.93 -24.47 3.38
N GLY A 468 -7.38 -23.73 4.40
CA GLY A 468 -7.27 -24.14 5.81
C GLY A 468 -7.96 -25.48 6.10
N LEU A 469 -9.16 -25.70 5.56
CA LEU A 469 -9.88 -26.97 5.69
C LEU A 469 -9.16 -28.14 5.00
N ILE A 470 -8.51 -27.91 3.85
CA ILE A 470 -7.67 -28.92 3.19
C ILE A 470 -6.51 -29.34 4.10
N LEU A 471 -5.84 -28.37 4.73
CA LEU A 471 -4.76 -28.64 5.67
C LEU A 471 -5.25 -29.40 6.92
N GLN A 472 -6.50 -29.18 7.32
CA GLN A 472 -7.17 -29.94 8.38
C GLN A 472 -7.76 -31.29 7.91
N LYS A 473 -7.59 -31.66 6.64
CA LYS A 473 -8.15 -32.89 6.02
C LYS A 473 -9.69 -32.96 6.06
N LYS A 474 -10.33 -31.78 6.01
CA LYS A 474 -11.79 -31.62 6.03
C LYS A 474 -12.35 -30.89 4.79
N GLY A 475 -11.48 -30.29 3.97
CA GLY A 475 -11.87 -29.46 2.84
C GLY A 475 -12.22 -30.25 1.57
N SER A 476 -12.81 -29.57 0.59
CA SER A 476 -13.14 -30.11 -0.73
C SER A 476 -12.34 -29.39 -1.82
N PRO A 477 -11.29 -30.03 -2.40
CA PRO A 477 -10.48 -29.38 -3.43
C PRO A 477 -11.33 -28.89 -4.61
N LYS A 478 -12.33 -29.68 -5.02
CA LYS A 478 -13.22 -29.33 -6.14
C LYS A 478 -14.00 -28.02 -5.88
N ARG A 479 -14.56 -27.87 -4.68
CA ARG A 479 -15.29 -26.65 -4.31
C ARG A 479 -14.36 -25.44 -4.24
N THR A 480 -13.22 -25.60 -3.57
CA THR A 480 -12.24 -24.52 -3.40
C THR A 480 -11.66 -24.03 -4.74
N ARG A 481 -11.45 -24.93 -5.72
CA ARG A 481 -11.10 -24.54 -7.09
C ARG A 481 -12.20 -23.73 -7.76
N LYS A 482 -13.46 -24.17 -7.66
CA LYS A 482 -14.61 -23.45 -8.21
C LYS A 482 -14.73 -22.03 -7.66
N ASP A 483 -14.52 -21.86 -6.35
CA ASP A 483 -14.54 -20.53 -5.72
C ASP A 483 -13.45 -19.62 -6.28
N SER A 484 -12.24 -20.17 -6.45
CA SER A 484 -11.14 -19.42 -7.05
C SER A 484 -11.41 -19.03 -8.50
N ASP A 485 -11.97 -19.93 -9.32
CA ASP A 485 -12.28 -19.64 -10.72
C ASP A 485 -13.39 -18.56 -10.79
N GLY A 486 -14.40 -18.66 -9.92
CA GLY A 486 -15.44 -17.64 -9.75
C GLY A 486 -14.88 -16.27 -9.36
N ALA A 487 -13.94 -16.22 -8.40
CA ALA A 487 -13.31 -14.96 -8.01
C ALA A 487 -12.52 -14.32 -9.16
N LEU A 488 -11.71 -15.11 -9.89
CA LEU A 488 -10.90 -14.64 -11.02
C LEU A 488 -11.75 -14.07 -12.17
N THR A 489 -12.93 -14.64 -12.41
CA THR A 489 -13.87 -14.14 -13.44
C THR A 489 -14.67 -12.91 -13.00
N THR A 490 -14.78 -12.68 -11.69
CA THR A 490 -15.61 -11.62 -11.12
C THR A 490 -14.83 -10.32 -10.90
N PHE A 491 -13.57 -10.41 -10.46
CA PHE A 491 -12.71 -9.25 -10.29
C PHE A 491 -12.39 -8.58 -11.63
N LYS A 492 -12.24 -7.25 -11.61
CA LYS A 492 -11.80 -6.46 -12.77
C LYS A 492 -10.46 -5.77 -12.55
N ALA A 493 -10.18 -5.37 -11.31
CA ALA A 493 -8.90 -4.76 -10.99
C ALA A 493 -7.77 -5.80 -11.12
N ARG A 494 -6.73 -5.42 -11.86
CA ARG A 494 -5.56 -6.26 -12.12
C ARG A 494 -4.92 -6.76 -10.83
N PHE A 495 -4.79 -5.88 -9.83
CA PHE A 495 -4.18 -6.21 -8.55
C PHE A 495 -4.95 -7.30 -7.79
N ASP A 496 -6.28 -7.28 -7.80
CA ASP A 496 -7.11 -8.30 -7.16
C ASP A 496 -7.00 -9.64 -7.88
N ILE A 497 -6.96 -9.63 -9.22
CA ILE A 497 -6.72 -10.83 -10.04
C ILE A 497 -5.34 -11.44 -9.72
N GLN A 498 -4.29 -10.62 -9.64
CA GLN A 498 -2.94 -11.07 -9.30
C GLN A 498 -2.91 -11.72 -7.91
N ARG A 499 -3.50 -11.05 -6.91
CA ARG A 499 -3.59 -11.57 -5.54
C ARG A 499 -4.38 -12.88 -5.50
N GLN A 500 -5.45 -13.00 -6.28
CA GLN A 500 -6.23 -14.22 -6.36
C GLN A 500 -5.43 -15.39 -6.96
N HIS A 501 -4.59 -15.12 -7.98
CA HIS A 501 -3.65 -16.11 -8.48
C HIS A 501 -2.60 -16.53 -7.45
N GLN A 502 -2.12 -15.61 -6.61
CA GLN A 502 -1.21 -15.94 -5.50
C GLN A 502 -1.87 -16.87 -4.46
N TYR A 503 -3.13 -16.61 -4.10
CA TYR A 503 -3.89 -17.51 -3.22
C TYR A 503 -4.12 -18.87 -3.87
N ARG A 504 -4.46 -18.91 -5.16
CA ARG A 504 -4.66 -20.16 -5.89
C ARG A 504 -3.38 -20.98 -5.98
N ALA A 505 -2.23 -20.33 -6.19
CA ALA A 505 -0.93 -21.00 -6.18
C ALA A 505 -0.66 -21.68 -4.83
N HIS A 506 -0.96 -20.99 -3.72
CA HIS A 506 -0.82 -21.58 -2.40
C HIS A 506 -1.75 -22.79 -2.18
N PHE A 507 -3.02 -22.67 -2.58
CA PHE A 507 -3.99 -23.75 -2.50
C PHE A 507 -3.54 -25.00 -3.27
N GLU A 508 -3.11 -24.86 -4.52
CA GLU A 508 -2.69 -26.01 -5.34
C GLU A 508 -1.43 -26.68 -4.77
N ALA A 509 -0.49 -25.89 -4.23
CA ALA A 509 0.66 -26.44 -3.51
C ALA A 509 0.23 -27.26 -2.27
N CYS A 510 -0.80 -26.82 -1.54
CA CYS A 510 -1.35 -27.59 -0.41
C CYS A 510 -2.01 -28.89 -0.87
N CYS A 511 -2.53 -28.93 -2.11
CA CYS A 511 -3.07 -30.13 -2.73
C CYS A 511 -2.00 -31.04 -3.35
N GLY A 512 -0.72 -30.62 -3.35
CA GLY A 512 0.38 -31.34 -4.00
C GLY A 512 0.46 -31.15 -5.51
N ASP A 513 -0.32 -30.25 -6.10
CA ASP A 513 -0.25 -29.92 -7.53
C ASP A 513 0.69 -28.72 -7.74
N TYR A 514 1.99 -28.98 -7.71
CA TYR A 514 3.02 -27.94 -7.79
C TYR A 514 3.13 -27.33 -9.20
N GLU A 515 2.84 -28.09 -10.24
CA GLU A 515 2.83 -27.60 -11.62
C GLU A 515 1.77 -26.52 -11.80
N THR A 516 0.53 -26.77 -11.36
CA THR A 516 -0.55 -25.78 -11.39
C THR A 516 -0.27 -24.63 -10.42
N ALA A 517 0.35 -24.91 -9.27
CA ALA A 517 0.76 -23.85 -8.33
C ALA A 517 1.75 -22.86 -8.97
N ARG A 518 2.79 -23.36 -9.65
CA ARG A 518 3.77 -22.52 -10.35
C ARG A 518 3.13 -21.73 -11.49
N ARG A 519 2.23 -22.32 -12.26
CA ARG A 519 1.48 -21.62 -13.32
C ARG A 519 0.70 -20.43 -12.78
N HIS A 520 -0.05 -20.61 -11.69
CA HIS A 520 -0.79 -19.50 -11.10
C HIS A 520 0.14 -18.44 -10.51
N LEU A 521 1.26 -18.84 -9.89
CA LEU A 521 2.24 -17.86 -9.41
C LEU A 521 2.82 -17.04 -10.57
N ALA A 522 3.12 -17.67 -11.70
CA ALA A 522 3.53 -16.97 -12.92
C ALA A 522 2.44 -16.01 -13.42
N LEU A 523 1.17 -16.42 -13.48
CA LEU A 523 0.06 -15.55 -13.88
C LEU A 523 -0.15 -14.34 -12.95
N SER A 524 0.25 -14.45 -11.68
CA SER A 524 0.19 -13.33 -10.74
C SER A 524 1.23 -12.24 -11.02
N ASN A 525 2.26 -12.53 -11.82
CA ASN A 525 3.32 -11.60 -12.15
C ASN A 525 3.27 -11.22 -13.64
N PRO A 526 2.97 -9.96 -13.99
CA PRO A 526 2.97 -9.50 -15.38
C PRO A 526 4.24 -9.79 -16.18
N LEU A 527 5.40 -9.74 -15.51
CA LEU A 527 6.69 -9.98 -16.13
C LEU A 527 6.90 -11.45 -16.53
N MET A 528 6.01 -12.35 -16.10
CA MET A 528 6.00 -13.78 -16.45
C MET A 528 5.06 -14.13 -17.60
N ASN A 529 4.34 -13.15 -18.19
CA ASN A 529 3.40 -13.45 -19.26
C ASN A 529 4.11 -14.12 -20.46
N GLY A 530 3.64 -15.30 -20.85
CA GLY A 530 4.24 -16.12 -21.92
C GLY A 530 5.57 -16.80 -21.58
N LYS A 531 6.06 -16.71 -20.33
CA LYS A 531 7.27 -17.41 -19.88
C LYS A 531 6.92 -18.78 -19.28
N ASP A 532 7.87 -19.72 -19.36
CA ASP A 532 7.77 -21.00 -18.67
C ASP A 532 7.76 -20.80 -17.13
N PRO A 533 6.83 -21.44 -16.37
CA PRO A 533 6.68 -21.26 -14.93
C PRO A 533 7.68 -22.07 -14.09
N SER A 534 8.89 -22.37 -14.55
CA SER A 534 9.94 -22.99 -13.72
C SER A 534 10.40 -22.09 -12.56
N HIS A 535 10.93 -22.69 -11.50
CA HIS A 535 11.50 -21.92 -10.38
C HIS A 535 12.59 -20.95 -10.83
N ARG A 536 13.41 -21.34 -11.82
CA ARG A 536 14.48 -20.50 -12.36
C ARG A 536 13.95 -19.24 -13.03
N ASN A 537 12.87 -19.34 -13.80
CA ASN A 537 12.25 -18.17 -14.42
C ASN A 537 11.51 -17.31 -13.40
N ILE A 538 10.85 -17.94 -12.42
CA ILE A 538 10.18 -17.22 -11.33
C ILE A 538 11.20 -16.39 -10.54
N ILE A 539 12.29 -16.98 -10.04
CA ILE A 539 13.27 -16.25 -9.24
C ILE A 539 13.96 -15.13 -10.02
N ARG A 540 14.34 -15.37 -11.28
CA ARG A 540 14.91 -14.34 -12.15
C ARG A 540 13.95 -13.17 -12.33
N THR A 541 12.67 -13.47 -12.49
CA THR A 541 11.67 -12.43 -12.65
C THR A 541 11.39 -11.70 -11.34
N LEU A 542 11.49 -12.37 -10.18
CA LEU A 542 11.43 -11.70 -8.88
C LEU A 542 12.58 -10.68 -8.75
N GLU A 543 13.79 -11.03 -9.18
CA GLU A 543 14.96 -10.13 -9.15
C GLU A 543 14.81 -8.90 -10.07
N GLU A 544 13.89 -8.95 -11.05
CA GLU A 544 13.54 -7.84 -11.93
C GLU A 544 12.45 -6.91 -11.33
N ILE A 545 11.80 -7.27 -10.21
CA ILE A 545 10.75 -6.45 -9.59
C ILE A 545 11.38 -5.35 -8.73
N GLU A 546 11.21 -4.09 -9.14
CA GLU A 546 11.71 -2.94 -8.37
C GLU A 546 10.74 -2.47 -7.27
N ASP A 547 9.43 -2.66 -7.41
CA ASP A 547 8.45 -2.31 -6.37
C ASP A 547 8.58 -3.27 -5.18
N GLU A 548 9.07 -2.74 -4.05
CA GLU A 548 9.34 -3.52 -2.84
C GLU A 548 8.10 -4.25 -2.30
N GLU A 549 6.90 -3.65 -2.38
CA GLU A 549 5.67 -4.31 -1.92
C GLU A 549 5.29 -5.45 -2.87
N VAL A 550 5.28 -5.20 -4.17
CA VAL A 550 4.98 -6.24 -5.18
C VAL A 550 6.00 -7.38 -5.06
N PHE A 551 7.28 -7.07 -4.92
CA PHE A 551 8.35 -8.04 -4.71
C PHE A 551 8.09 -8.86 -3.44
N LYS A 552 7.82 -8.21 -2.31
CA LYS A 552 7.60 -8.85 -1.01
C LYS A 552 6.47 -9.89 -1.04
N TRP A 553 5.35 -9.58 -1.70
CA TRP A 553 4.22 -10.53 -1.83
C TRP A 553 4.53 -11.70 -2.76
N ASN A 554 5.11 -11.44 -3.93
CA ASN A 554 5.47 -12.50 -4.86
C ASN A 554 6.56 -13.43 -4.29
N LEU A 555 7.56 -12.86 -3.62
CA LEU A 555 8.59 -13.61 -2.90
C LEU A 555 7.98 -14.49 -1.81
N MET A 556 7.08 -13.95 -0.98
CA MET A 556 6.42 -14.74 0.06
C MET A 556 5.71 -15.98 -0.53
N HIS A 557 4.93 -15.81 -1.60
CA HIS A 557 4.18 -16.93 -2.19
C HIS A 557 5.09 -17.95 -2.90
N TRP A 558 6.18 -17.50 -3.54
CA TRP A 558 7.18 -18.41 -4.10
C TRP A 558 7.88 -19.24 -3.02
N LEU A 559 8.36 -18.59 -1.95
CA LEU A 559 8.97 -19.28 -0.80
C LEU A 559 8.00 -20.25 -0.14
N ARG A 560 6.72 -19.88 -0.05
CA ARG A 560 5.67 -20.71 0.52
C ARG A 560 5.43 -21.98 -0.31
N LEU A 561 5.48 -21.89 -1.63
CA LEU A 561 5.37 -23.05 -2.51
C LEU A 561 6.49 -24.06 -2.21
N GLY A 562 7.75 -23.62 -2.22
CA GLY A 562 8.91 -24.48 -1.91
C GLY A 562 8.87 -25.07 -0.50
N ALA A 563 8.52 -24.25 0.51
CA ALA A 563 8.36 -24.73 1.88
C ALA A 563 7.23 -25.78 2.01
N THR A 564 6.13 -25.62 1.27
CA THR A 564 5.04 -26.62 1.25
C THR A 564 5.48 -27.93 0.61
N ALA A 565 6.26 -27.89 -0.49
CA ALA A 565 6.85 -29.08 -1.10
C ALA A 565 7.70 -29.87 -0.10
N ILE A 566 8.59 -29.17 0.62
CA ILE A 566 9.41 -29.76 1.69
C ILE A 566 8.55 -30.42 2.78
N ARG A 567 7.51 -29.72 3.28
CA ARG A 567 6.64 -30.24 4.35
C ARG A 567 5.81 -31.44 3.92
N ASN A 568 5.46 -31.51 2.64
CA ASN A 568 4.71 -32.62 2.07
C ASN A 568 5.62 -33.80 1.70
N GLY A 569 6.93 -33.60 1.68
CA GLY A 569 7.91 -34.62 1.34
C GLY A 569 8.03 -34.88 -0.16
N ASP A 570 7.59 -33.92 -1.00
CA ASP A 570 7.79 -34.00 -2.45
C ASP A 570 9.25 -33.64 -2.78
N ARG A 571 10.10 -34.65 -2.88
CA ARG A 571 11.55 -34.46 -3.07
C ARG A 571 11.87 -33.82 -4.43
N GLY A 572 11.12 -34.14 -5.48
CA GLY A 572 11.37 -33.61 -6.82
C GLY A 572 11.22 -32.10 -6.84
N GLU A 573 10.07 -31.61 -6.38
CA GLU A 573 9.80 -30.18 -6.29
C GLU A 573 10.70 -29.49 -5.26
N ALA A 574 10.87 -30.08 -4.07
CA ALA A 574 11.67 -29.49 -3.01
C ALA A 574 13.14 -29.32 -3.42
N ASP A 575 13.75 -30.34 -4.04
CA ASP A 575 15.16 -30.30 -4.43
C ASP A 575 15.38 -29.31 -5.59
N GLU A 576 14.46 -29.23 -6.55
CA GLU A 576 14.53 -28.24 -7.63
C GLU A 576 14.44 -26.81 -7.06
N PHE A 577 13.47 -26.57 -6.17
CA PHE A 577 13.29 -25.27 -5.51
C PHE A 577 14.53 -24.87 -4.70
N VAL A 578 15.01 -25.77 -3.84
CA VAL A 578 16.13 -25.52 -2.93
C VAL A 578 17.42 -25.28 -3.71
N ARG A 579 17.69 -26.08 -4.76
CA ARG A 579 18.80 -25.83 -5.68
C ARG A 579 18.72 -24.43 -6.28
N THR A 580 17.55 -24.08 -6.81
CA THR A 580 17.33 -22.78 -7.48
C THR A 580 17.57 -21.59 -6.55
N ILE A 581 17.05 -21.62 -5.31
CA ILE A 581 17.24 -20.51 -4.38
C ILE A 581 18.68 -20.44 -3.84
N ILE A 582 19.34 -21.59 -3.64
CA ILE A 582 20.73 -21.62 -3.17
C ILE A 582 21.70 -21.11 -4.23
N GLU A 583 21.44 -21.38 -5.51
CA GLU A 583 22.22 -20.87 -6.64
C GLU A 583 22.05 -19.36 -6.88
N SER A 584 21.05 -18.71 -6.27
CA SER A 584 20.86 -17.26 -6.36
C SER A 584 21.45 -16.54 -5.15
N ASP A 585 22.70 -16.11 -5.29
CA ASP A 585 23.37 -15.27 -4.29
C ASP A 585 22.61 -13.96 -4.05
N SER A 586 22.09 -13.33 -5.11
CA SER A 586 21.29 -12.09 -5.04
C SER A 586 20.06 -12.24 -4.15
N MET A 587 19.32 -13.34 -4.28
CA MET A 587 18.12 -13.57 -3.47
C MET A 587 18.47 -13.84 -2.00
N LEU A 588 19.48 -14.68 -1.75
CA LEU A 588 19.92 -15.01 -0.39
C LEU A 588 20.53 -13.83 0.37
N GLU A 589 21.11 -12.87 -0.35
CA GLU A 589 21.63 -11.62 0.17
C GLU A 589 20.55 -10.53 0.32
N HIS A 590 19.33 -10.76 -0.20
CA HIS A 590 18.30 -9.74 -0.25
C HIS A 590 17.91 -9.24 1.16
N PRO A 591 17.78 -7.91 1.37
CA PRO A 591 17.46 -7.32 2.66
C PRO A 591 16.23 -7.92 3.34
N LEU A 592 15.15 -8.21 2.61
CA LEU A 592 13.94 -8.83 3.19
C LEU A 592 14.19 -10.19 3.86
N LEU A 593 15.22 -10.93 3.45
CA LEU A 593 15.59 -12.21 4.07
C LEU A 593 16.53 -12.03 5.27
N ARG A 594 17.35 -10.96 5.29
CA ARG A 594 18.44 -10.76 6.27
C ARG A 594 18.17 -9.71 7.34
N ARG A 595 17.56 -8.59 6.96
CA ARG A 595 17.34 -7.44 7.83
C ARG A 595 16.44 -7.80 9.00
N LYS A 596 16.83 -7.36 10.20
CA LYS A 596 16.14 -7.63 11.46
C LYS A 596 15.04 -6.60 11.77
N ASP A 597 15.14 -5.42 11.18
CA ASP A 597 14.30 -4.25 11.43
C ASP A 597 12.94 -4.32 10.70
N ILE A 598 12.83 -5.12 9.64
CA ILE A 598 11.56 -5.34 8.95
C ILE A 598 10.66 -6.22 9.82
N LYS A 599 9.58 -5.65 10.36
CA LYS A 599 8.68 -6.31 11.32
C LYS A 599 7.25 -6.50 10.82
N GLU A 600 6.92 -5.90 9.68
CA GLU A 600 5.57 -5.87 9.15
C GLU A 600 5.26 -7.10 8.28
N TYR A 601 4.03 -7.60 8.38
CA TYR A 601 3.52 -8.67 7.50
C TYR A 601 3.73 -8.29 6.02
N PRO A 602 4.12 -9.22 5.13
CA PRO A 602 4.30 -10.67 5.29
C PRO A 602 5.66 -11.19 5.80
N ALA A 603 6.45 -10.40 6.55
CA ALA A 603 7.77 -10.86 7.03
C ALA A 603 7.72 -12.19 7.80
N HIS A 604 6.66 -12.47 8.57
CA HIS A 604 6.46 -13.73 9.30
C HIS A 604 6.42 -14.94 8.38
N GLY A 605 5.62 -14.87 7.31
CA GLY A 605 5.50 -15.93 6.32
C GLY A 605 6.80 -16.18 5.56
N ILE A 606 7.48 -15.10 5.16
CA ILE A 606 8.80 -15.17 4.49
C ILE A 606 9.82 -15.88 5.40
N ARG A 607 10.00 -15.40 6.64
CA ARG A 607 11.02 -15.94 7.55
C ARG A 607 10.72 -17.37 8.00
N ARG A 608 9.44 -17.75 8.17
CA ARG A 608 9.05 -19.14 8.42
C ARG A 608 9.46 -20.04 7.26
N SER A 609 9.13 -19.67 6.03
CA SER A 609 9.49 -20.47 4.84
C SER A 609 11.01 -20.59 4.68
N VAL A 610 11.76 -19.51 4.86
CA VAL A 610 13.23 -19.52 4.80
C VAL A 610 13.85 -20.44 5.85
N ALA A 611 13.33 -20.44 7.07
CA ALA A 611 13.82 -21.34 8.11
C ALA A 611 13.60 -22.82 7.72
N VAL A 612 12.44 -23.16 7.15
CA VAL A 612 12.15 -24.50 6.61
C VAL A 612 13.13 -24.89 5.50
N ILE A 613 13.42 -23.97 4.58
CA ILE A 613 14.36 -24.18 3.47
C ILE A 613 15.76 -24.50 3.99
N PHE A 614 16.30 -23.71 4.93
CA PHE A 614 17.64 -23.98 5.49
C PHE A 614 17.70 -25.22 6.37
N ALA A 615 16.61 -25.57 7.06
CA ALA A 615 16.54 -26.83 7.79
C ALA A 615 16.60 -28.04 6.84
N TYR A 616 15.93 -27.96 5.68
CA TYR A 616 15.97 -28.99 4.65
C TYR A 616 17.34 -29.08 3.97
N SER A 617 17.97 -27.95 3.65
CA SER A 617 19.28 -27.90 3.00
C SER A 617 20.44 -28.31 3.91
N GLY A 618 20.20 -28.44 5.22
CA GLY A 618 21.24 -28.76 6.21
C GLY A 618 22.16 -27.60 6.59
N ASP A 619 21.83 -26.35 6.22
CA ASP A 619 22.64 -25.17 6.57
C ASP A 619 22.28 -24.66 7.98
N ASP A 620 22.93 -25.24 8.99
CA ASP A 620 22.64 -24.94 10.40
C ASP A 620 22.99 -23.50 10.79
N LYS A 621 23.96 -22.87 10.14
CA LYS A 621 24.33 -21.49 10.44
C LYS A 621 23.21 -20.55 10.00
N ARG A 622 22.73 -20.69 8.75
CA ARG A 622 21.65 -19.88 8.21
C ARG A 622 20.31 -20.19 8.89
N LEU A 623 20.02 -21.46 9.17
CA LEU A 623 18.83 -21.87 9.93
C LEU A 623 18.73 -21.13 11.28
N ASN A 624 19.81 -21.16 12.09
CA ASN A 624 19.81 -20.49 13.40
C ASN A 624 19.59 -18.98 13.27
N GLY A 625 20.21 -18.34 12.27
CA GLY A 625 19.98 -16.92 11.97
C GLY A 625 18.52 -16.63 11.58
N SER A 626 17.91 -17.47 10.75
CA SER A 626 16.51 -17.33 10.34
C SER A 626 15.53 -17.52 11.48
N LEU A 627 15.75 -18.51 12.37
CA LEU A 627 14.93 -18.69 13.57
C LEU A 627 15.06 -17.51 14.54
N GLN A 628 16.27 -16.99 14.74
CA GLN A 628 16.48 -15.77 15.53
C GLN A 628 15.70 -14.59 14.93
N ASN A 629 15.78 -14.39 13.62
CA ASN A 629 15.06 -13.32 12.94
C ASN A 629 13.55 -13.51 13.00
N LEU A 630 13.04 -14.74 12.92
CA LEU A 630 11.62 -15.05 13.05
C LEU A 630 11.10 -14.69 14.45
N ARG A 631 11.88 -14.97 15.51
CA ARG A 631 11.53 -14.58 16.90
C ARG A 631 11.42 -13.07 17.09
N LEU A 632 12.25 -12.28 16.40
CA LEU A 632 12.22 -10.82 16.49
C LEU A 632 10.94 -10.18 15.91
N LEU A 633 10.14 -10.94 15.16
CA LEU A 633 8.86 -10.50 14.61
C LEU A 633 7.70 -10.55 15.61
N VAL A 634 7.93 -11.16 16.77
CA VAL A 634 6.99 -11.23 17.88
C VAL A 634 7.49 -10.22 18.91
N PRO A 635 6.86 -9.05 19.06
CA PRO A 635 7.27 -8.09 20.07
C PRO A 635 7.34 -8.76 21.44
N LYS A 636 8.40 -8.49 22.21
CA LYS A 636 8.48 -8.91 23.62
C LYS A 636 7.32 -8.32 24.47
N TYR A 637 6.58 -7.34 23.93
CA TYR A 637 5.40 -6.70 24.54
C TYR A 637 4.27 -6.60 23.49
N GLY A 638 3.21 -7.40 23.62
CA GLY A 638 2.02 -7.30 22.74
C GLY A 638 2.08 -8.12 21.44
N ALA A 639 2.70 -9.30 21.48
CA ALA A 639 2.60 -10.26 20.39
C ALA A 639 1.14 -10.63 20.12
N LYS A 640 0.76 -10.67 18.85
CA LYS A 640 -0.59 -11.03 18.44
C LYS A 640 -0.68 -12.54 18.24
N GLU A 641 -1.75 -13.14 18.76
CA GLU A 641 -1.95 -14.59 18.86
C GLU A 641 -1.67 -15.30 17.52
N ALA A 642 -2.30 -14.83 16.44
CA ALA A 642 -2.14 -15.40 15.10
C ALA A 642 -0.68 -15.33 14.57
N LEU A 643 0.00 -14.21 14.78
CA LEU A 643 1.39 -14.03 14.35
C LEU A 643 2.36 -14.91 15.17
N LEU A 644 2.07 -15.13 16.45
CA LEU A 644 2.85 -16.04 17.28
C LEU A 644 2.70 -17.50 16.82
N CYS A 645 1.51 -17.92 16.41
CA CYS A 645 1.30 -19.25 15.81
C CYS A 645 2.20 -19.48 14.59
N VAL A 646 2.37 -18.48 13.73
CA VAL A 646 3.31 -18.56 12.59
C VAL A 646 4.74 -18.80 13.05
N VAL A 647 5.20 -18.10 14.10
CA VAL A 647 6.57 -18.26 14.63
C VAL A 647 6.78 -19.65 15.23
N ILE A 648 5.83 -20.13 16.03
CA ILE A 648 5.93 -21.46 16.66
C ILE A 648 5.86 -22.55 15.60
N ALA A 649 4.97 -22.44 14.62
CA ALA A 649 4.88 -23.38 13.52
C ALA A 649 6.20 -23.50 12.76
N GLY A 650 6.91 -22.39 12.53
CA GLY A 650 8.27 -22.42 11.96
C GLY A 650 9.29 -23.19 12.81
N HIS A 651 9.20 -23.11 14.14
CA HIS A 651 10.07 -23.89 15.03
C HIS A 651 9.72 -25.38 14.99
N LEU A 652 8.44 -25.73 14.97
CA LEU A 652 7.99 -27.12 14.89
C LEU A 652 8.42 -27.77 13.57
N GLU A 653 8.23 -27.08 12.44
CA GLU A 653 8.63 -27.58 11.12
C GLU A 653 10.13 -27.82 11.01
N THR A 654 10.93 -26.83 11.43
CA THR A 654 12.39 -26.93 11.39
C THR A 654 12.92 -27.98 12.36
N ALA A 655 12.36 -28.09 13.56
CA ALA A 655 12.68 -29.17 14.49
C ALA A 655 12.32 -30.55 13.91
N GLY A 656 11.16 -30.68 13.29
CA GLY A 656 10.73 -31.91 12.63
C GLY A 656 11.71 -32.35 11.55
N LEU A 657 12.13 -31.44 10.66
CA LEU A 657 13.12 -31.72 9.62
C LEU A 657 14.50 -32.08 10.21
N LYS A 658 14.96 -31.33 11.22
CA LYS A 658 16.25 -31.59 11.88
C LYS A 658 16.24 -32.86 12.69
N TYR A 659 15.10 -33.34 13.19
CA TYR A 659 15.04 -34.55 14.01
C TYR A 659 15.58 -35.80 13.27
N LEU A 660 15.45 -35.81 11.93
CA LEU A 660 15.96 -36.90 11.08
C LEU A 660 17.49 -36.91 10.96
N THR A 661 18.16 -35.78 11.20
CA THR A 661 19.61 -35.62 11.05
C THR A 661 20.34 -35.42 12.38
N SER A 662 19.72 -34.71 13.32
CA SER A 662 20.22 -34.43 14.66
C SER A 662 19.07 -34.19 15.64
N ALA A 663 18.74 -35.22 16.43
CA ALA A 663 17.74 -35.12 17.49
C ALA A 663 18.12 -34.07 18.56
N VAL A 664 19.41 -33.88 18.82
CA VAL A 664 19.93 -32.86 19.76
C VAL A 664 19.62 -31.46 19.25
N SER A 665 19.92 -31.17 17.98
CA SER A 665 19.63 -29.86 17.38
C SER A 665 18.14 -29.59 17.34
N ALA A 666 17.33 -30.60 16.98
CA ALA A 666 15.88 -30.49 16.99
C ALA A 666 15.33 -30.20 18.39
N ARG A 667 15.82 -30.89 19.42
CA ARG A 667 15.44 -30.62 20.82
C ARG A 667 15.81 -29.21 21.26
N LYS A 668 16.96 -28.68 20.84
CA LYS A 668 17.33 -27.28 21.11
C LYS A 668 16.33 -26.31 20.48
N ILE A 669 15.85 -26.56 19.26
CA ILE A 669 14.84 -25.69 18.62
C ILE A 669 13.49 -25.71 19.38
N LEU A 670 13.14 -26.84 20.00
CA LEU A 670 11.88 -27.00 20.74
C LEU A 670 11.94 -26.50 22.19
N ASP A 671 12.99 -26.86 22.91
CA ASP A 671 13.05 -26.84 24.39
C ASP A 671 14.00 -25.77 24.96
N ASP A 672 14.83 -25.12 24.14
CA ASP A 672 15.71 -24.03 24.59
C ASP A 672 14.89 -22.85 25.15
N ARG A 673 15.55 -21.93 25.86
CA ARG A 673 14.93 -20.72 26.47
C ARG A 673 14.19 -19.84 25.46
N GLU A 674 14.53 -19.98 24.19
CA GLU A 674 13.89 -19.27 23.08
C GLU A 674 13.16 -20.23 22.11
N GLY A 675 13.03 -21.51 22.46
CA GLY A 675 12.38 -22.54 21.64
C GLY A 675 10.85 -22.47 21.67
N ALA A 676 10.21 -23.31 20.85
CA ALA A 676 8.75 -23.37 20.71
C ALA A 676 8.00 -23.46 22.05
N ALA A 677 8.44 -24.35 22.95
CA ALA A 677 7.79 -24.55 24.24
C ALA A 677 7.94 -23.33 25.16
N ALA A 678 9.11 -22.67 25.15
CA ALA A 678 9.34 -21.45 25.93
C ALA A 678 8.45 -20.31 25.42
N LEU A 679 8.36 -20.12 24.09
CA LEU A 679 7.51 -19.09 23.48
C LEU A 679 6.04 -19.24 23.89
N ILE A 680 5.49 -20.46 23.86
CA ILE A 680 4.11 -20.74 24.29
C ILE A 680 3.93 -20.41 25.78
N ARG A 681 4.80 -20.91 26.65
CA ARG A 681 4.70 -20.73 28.11
C ARG A 681 4.83 -19.25 28.49
N ASP A 682 5.77 -18.53 27.89
CA ASP A 682 5.99 -17.11 28.14
C ASP A 682 4.82 -16.27 27.62
N PHE A 683 4.19 -16.66 26.52
CA PHE A 683 2.97 -16.02 26.06
C PHE A 683 1.81 -16.24 27.03
N ARG A 684 1.54 -17.49 27.44
CA ARG A 684 0.51 -17.84 28.44
C ARG A 684 0.70 -17.13 29.78
N LYS A 685 1.93 -16.94 30.23
CA LYS A 685 2.22 -16.20 31.47
C LYS A 685 1.93 -14.71 31.34
N ARG A 686 2.14 -14.12 30.17
CA ARG A 686 1.99 -12.68 29.93
C ARG A 686 0.54 -12.30 29.61
N GLU A 687 -0.14 -13.11 28.82
CA GLU A 687 -1.50 -12.82 28.35
C GLU A 687 -2.54 -13.36 29.33
N LYS A 688 -3.37 -12.47 29.87
CA LYS A 688 -4.44 -12.83 30.82
C LYS A 688 -5.58 -13.61 30.17
N THR A 689 -5.76 -13.46 28.86
CA THR A 689 -6.78 -14.12 28.06
C THR A 689 -6.18 -14.51 26.72
N ILE A 690 -6.39 -15.75 26.30
CA ILE A 690 -6.01 -16.26 24.97
C ILE A 690 -7.29 -16.79 24.33
N SER A 691 -7.46 -16.58 23.03
CA SER A 691 -8.59 -17.14 22.31
C SER A 691 -8.60 -18.67 22.43
N LYS A 692 -9.74 -19.25 22.82
CA LYS A 692 -9.86 -20.71 23.06
C LYS A 692 -9.32 -21.58 21.92
N PRO A 693 -9.58 -21.28 20.63
CA PRO A 693 -9.03 -22.09 19.52
C PRO A 693 -7.50 -22.10 19.51
N ILE A 694 -6.87 -20.94 19.70
CA ILE A 694 -5.41 -20.81 19.73
C ILE A 694 -4.82 -21.50 20.95
N ASP A 695 -5.46 -21.36 22.12
CA ASP A 695 -4.99 -22.03 23.33
C ASP A 695 -5.09 -23.56 23.26
N SER A 696 -6.09 -24.09 22.54
CA SER A 696 -6.17 -25.52 22.21
C SER A 696 -4.96 -25.96 21.39
N VAL A 697 -4.63 -25.22 20.32
CA VAL A 697 -3.46 -25.51 19.48
C VAL A 697 -2.15 -25.45 20.28
N PHE A 698 -1.99 -24.47 21.18
CA PHE A 698 -0.84 -24.40 22.07
C PHE A 698 -0.74 -25.58 23.03
N THR A 699 -1.87 -26.07 23.54
CA THR A 699 -1.92 -27.27 24.38
C THR A 699 -1.46 -28.50 23.59
N ASP A 700 -1.99 -28.68 22.38
CA ASP A 700 -1.65 -29.80 21.51
C ASP A 700 -0.17 -29.80 21.13
N TRP A 701 0.38 -28.63 20.76
CA TRP A 701 1.79 -28.48 20.48
C TRP A 701 2.68 -28.77 21.69
N LEU A 702 2.34 -28.28 22.88
CA LEU A 702 3.08 -28.61 24.10
C LEU A 702 3.03 -30.10 24.41
N ASN A 703 1.90 -30.76 24.21
CA ASN A 703 1.77 -32.21 24.40
C ASN A 703 2.70 -32.97 23.43
N ILE A 704 2.73 -32.58 22.16
CA ILE A 704 3.63 -33.16 21.15
C ILE A 704 5.10 -32.94 21.53
N ILE A 705 5.48 -31.74 21.95
CA ILE A 705 6.86 -31.41 22.34
C ILE A 705 7.30 -32.24 23.57
N ASN A 706 6.43 -32.34 24.59
CA ASN A 706 6.72 -33.00 25.86
C ASN A 706 6.64 -34.53 25.80
N THR A 707 6.09 -35.10 24.72
CA THR A 707 5.98 -36.56 24.57
C THR A 707 7.39 -37.18 24.59
N LYS A 708 7.71 -37.94 25.66
CA LYS A 708 8.93 -38.76 25.73
C LYS A 708 8.82 -39.85 24.66
N THR A 709 9.75 -39.87 23.70
CA THR A 709 9.58 -40.55 22.42
C THR A 709 9.53 -42.08 22.56
N THR A 710 8.33 -42.64 22.64
CA THR A 710 8.06 -44.07 22.32
C THR A 710 7.92 -44.30 20.81
N LYS A 711 7.85 -43.21 20.03
CA LYS A 711 7.73 -43.18 18.57
C LYS A 711 9.10 -43.25 17.89
N SER A 712 9.14 -43.79 16.68
CA SER A 712 10.35 -43.74 15.83
C SER A 712 10.72 -42.29 15.49
N PRO A 713 12.00 -41.98 15.20
CA PRO A 713 12.41 -40.64 14.79
C PRO A 713 11.63 -40.09 13.58
N GLN A 714 11.29 -40.95 12.62
CA GLN A 714 10.51 -40.61 11.44
C GLN A 714 9.07 -40.23 11.81
N GLU A 715 8.43 -40.99 12.70
CA GLU A 715 7.07 -40.71 13.14
C GLU A 715 7.01 -39.42 13.97
N TYR A 716 8.00 -39.17 14.84
CA TYR A 716 8.08 -37.93 15.61
C TYR A 716 8.29 -36.70 14.73
N SER A 717 9.22 -36.79 13.77
CA SER A 717 9.45 -35.78 12.73
C SER A 717 8.16 -35.43 11.99
N ARG A 718 7.43 -36.45 11.50
CA ARG A 718 6.15 -36.28 10.81
C ARG A 718 5.09 -35.64 11.71
N THR A 719 5.02 -36.04 12.97
CA THR A 719 4.05 -35.48 13.94
C THR A 719 4.27 -33.98 14.14
N LEU A 720 5.53 -33.53 14.28
CA LEU A 720 5.86 -32.11 14.43
C LEU A 720 5.49 -31.29 13.19
N ILE A 721 5.80 -31.81 11.99
CA ILE A 721 5.49 -31.14 10.72
C ILE A 721 3.97 -31.04 10.50
N GLU A 722 3.24 -32.15 10.68
CA GLU A 722 1.78 -32.17 10.50
C GLU A 722 1.07 -31.23 11.49
N ALA A 723 1.54 -31.16 12.74
CA ALA A 723 0.97 -30.24 13.73
C ALA A 723 1.12 -28.76 13.35
N ALA A 724 2.17 -28.41 12.61
CA ALA A 724 2.42 -27.04 12.15
C ALA A 724 1.68 -26.69 10.85
N LYS A 725 1.32 -27.67 10.03
CA LYS A 725 0.62 -27.48 8.74
C LYS A 725 -0.75 -26.82 8.88
N ILE A 726 -1.41 -26.93 10.04
CA ILE A 726 -2.70 -26.28 10.29
C ILE A 726 -2.65 -24.75 10.22
N ILE A 727 -1.44 -24.16 10.25
CA ILE A 727 -1.22 -22.72 10.10
C ILE A 727 -0.90 -22.42 8.62
N PRO A 728 -1.87 -21.98 7.78
CA PRO A 728 -1.71 -21.80 6.33
C PRO A 728 -0.69 -20.72 5.91
N ASN A 729 -0.39 -19.79 6.84
CA ASN A 729 0.31 -18.50 6.62
C ASN A 729 -0.45 -17.50 5.76
#